data_AF-A0A0S2JBG3-F1
#
_entry.id   AF-A0A0S2JBG3-F1
#
_cell.length_a   1.000
_cell.length_b   1.000
_cell.length_c   1.000
_cell.angle_alpha   90.00
_cell.angle_beta   90.00
_cell.angle_gamma   90.00
#
_symmetry.space_group_name_H-M   'P 1'
#
loop_
_entity.id
_entity.type
_entity.pdbx_description
1 polymer ?
#
loop_
_entity_poly.entity_id
_entity_poly.type
_entity_poly.pdbx_seq_one_letter_code
_entity_poly.pdbx_strand_id
1 'polypeptide(L)'
;MLTVKHSLFLFFFLWLVLFTRSSHANNSTSEKNQYLLQKIVQAPLLKGKNSQWLQLLEQPGNSQNYYLANRQGQIYQLAQDNAINSSLLLDFQQVSTKEPILQLSAFALHPNFALNEHSGYGIFYTAHVEKSPTISRAKRLQESAVTIALSFDAVVTEWQLNPARQVDISSQREVLRIAIASVTTGIKQLSFNPYSKSWHDDFAQLYIALAQNQKLSQYPLYSGAILRINPQKITTASYSVPDNNPYFAHNEISAAIYLLGAGQIKQFIWPDKYSNKLLISHLYRYKNTIKHWLSYSYGGEDWRAYSPKQFIYQNDQPLTANSLLVYRGQNAPSLRNKLLLLTKKKRHWQLSSLTNGNPVVKLGVQQQKSLSTPQLEWPLSQQKLITKQLSIFRDNRGELLFFNEDSGAIYQLFQQDIIPGQGHIQGNQAIKQSGLAGITFFFISLFTLLAGYIFYQVNSQKNSVKSLVRREFSHLALTDDKLALNLFKRHQHKTETVIALDQIKQCQLLLGDLVIATINTTLAHGFNDQQEQALREIFHNEQIDKMVDGKVRRISLSINTGEKNKYIICLYLRKGNDRITKNSYFAVVDDVINWCWLIAAKINSQHTSKRGLKASISAADIALAEHKSHDDTPLHTQAAIIRPATHPQPTLAVNEQVPTAEIPIAQGNSDVIILSNYHDSTAITAAKVETELVNALEKLVKLQQQGFLSADEFSQAKAKLLDCLNKTE
;
A
#
# COMPACT_ATOMS: atom_id res chain seq x y z
N MET A 1 17.21 -57.91 -12.46
CA MET A 1 15.88 -57.55 -12.99
C MET A 1 14.82 -57.99 -12.00
N LEU A 2 14.22 -57.04 -11.28
CA LEU A 2 12.89 -57.17 -10.67
C LEU A 2 12.33 -55.75 -10.69
N THR A 3 11.23 -55.53 -11.41
CA THR A 3 10.78 -54.19 -11.80
C THR A 3 9.89 -53.55 -10.74
N VAL A 4 10.16 -52.27 -10.48
CA VAL A 4 9.58 -51.34 -9.49
C VAL A 4 8.05 -51.17 -9.56
N LYS A 5 7.36 -51.82 -10.51
CA LYS A 5 5.92 -51.67 -10.73
C LYS A 5 5.02 -52.50 -9.80
N HIS A 6 5.53 -53.55 -9.15
CA HIS A 6 4.65 -54.49 -8.40
C HIS A 6 4.51 -54.17 -6.91
N SER A 7 5.38 -53.34 -6.34
CA SER A 7 5.33 -53.01 -4.90
C SER A 7 4.34 -51.90 -4.56
N LEU A 8 3.93 -51.06 -5.52
CA LEU A 8 3.01 -49.94 -5.30
C LEU A 8 1.53 -50.37 -5.27
N PHE A 9 1.20 -51.52 -5.87
CA PHE A 9 -0.19 -51.97 -6.04
C PHE A 9 -0.77 -52.60 -4.76
N LEU A 10 0.07 -53.25 -3.94
CA LEU A 10 -0.35 -53.88 -2.69
C LEU A 10 -0.62 -52.89 -1.54
N PHE A 11 -0.05 -51.68 -1.59
CA PHE A 11 -0.23 -50.66 -0.53
C PHE A 11 -1.50 -49.81 -0.68
N PHE A 12 -2.12 -49.79 -1.87
CA PHE A 12 -3.32 -48.99 -2.11
C PHE A 12 -4.60 -49.66 -1.59
N PHE A 13 -4.62 -51.00 -1.51
CA PHE A 13 -5.83 -51.76 -1.20
C PHE A 13 -6.16 -51.85 0.30
N LEU A 14 -5.17 -51.68 1.19
CA LEU A 14 -5.40 -51.77 2.63
C LEU A 14 -5.95 -50.47 3.26
N TRP A 15 -6.05 -49.38 2.49
CA TRP A 15 -6.48 -48.07 3.00
C TRP A 15 -7.99 -47.80 2.82
N LEU A 16 -8.71 -48.65 2.08
CA LEU A 16 -10.07 -48.36 1.63
C LEU A 16 -11.20 -48.95 2.49
N VAL A 17 -10.91 -49.67 3.59
CA VAL A 17 -11.93 -50.44 4.34
C VAL A 17 -12.38 -49.79 5.67
N LEU A 18 -11.90 -48.60 6.05
CA LEU A 18 -12.17 -48.06 7.40
C LEU A 18 -13.11 -46.86 7.51
N PHE A 19 -13.82 -46.41 6.48
CA PHE A 19 -14.85 -45.38 6.68
C PHE A 19 -16.10 -45.58 5.83
N THR A 20 -17.02 -46.40 6.34
CA THR A 20 -18.45 -46.26 6.03
C THR A 20 -19.23 -46.28 7.32
N ARG A 21 -19.80 -45.14 7.71
CA ARG A 21 -21.08 -45.05 8.43
C ARG A 21 -21.62 -43.62 8.34
N SER A 22 -22.79 -43.52 7.73
CA SER A 22 -23.63 -42.35 7.64
C SER A 22 -24.42 -42.15 8.95
N SER A 23 -24.73 -40.90 9.28
CA SER A 23 -25.73 -40.57 10.29
C SER A 23 -26.50 -39.31 9.91
N HIS A 24 -27.82 -39.46 9.85
CA HIS A 24 -28.82 -38.38 9.79
C HIS A 24 -28.98 -37.73 11.18
N ALA A 25 -29.26 -36.42 11.24
CA ALA A 25 -30.48 -35.86 11.87
C ALA A 25 -30.38 -34.35 12.19
N ASN A 26 -31.48 -33.68 11.83
CA ASN A 26 -32.25 -32.63 12.52
C ASN A 26 -31.66 -31.24 12.85
N ASN A 27 -32.42 -30.25 12.40
CA ASN A 27 -32.23 -28.82 12.45
C ASN A 27 -32.44 -28.21 13.84
N SER A 28 -31.62 -27.21 14.17
CA SER A 28 -32.07 -26.02 14.90
C SER A 28 -31.20 -24.81 14.52
N THR A 29 -31.87 -23.78 14.04
CA THR A 29 -31.38 -22.51 13.47
C THR A 29 -30.59 -21.63 14.44
N SER A 30 -29.43 -21.11 13.99
CA SER A 30 -28.68 -20.03 14.64
C SER A 30 -28.17 -19.01 13.60
N GLU A 31 -28.14 -17.74 13.99
CA GLU A 31 -27.94 -16.53 13.18
C GLU A 31 -26.68 -16.56 12.29
N LYS A 32 -26.83 -16.13 11.02
CA LYS A 32 -25.77 -16.14 10.00
C LYS A 32 -24.65 -15.13 10.34
N ASN A 33 -23.46 -15.61 10.66
CA ASN A 33 -22.28 -14.77 10.84
C ASN A 33 -21.68 -14.39 9.47
N GLN A 34 -21.75 -13.11 9.09
CA GLN A 34 -21.16 -12.58 7.85
C GLN A 34 -19.62 -12.56 7.85
N TYR A 35 -18.99 -12.64 9.01
CA TYR A 35 -17.54 -12.53 9.16
C TYR A 35 -16.98 -13.62 10.09
N LEU A 36 -15.76 -14.08 9.77
CA LEU A 36 -14.96 -15.04 10.52
C LEU A 36 -13.70 -14.37 11.07
N LEU A 37 -13.37 -14.68 12.32
CA LEU A 37 -12.07 -14.33 12.92
C LEU A 37 -11.20 -15.57 13.05
N GLN A 38 -10.03 -15.51 12.43
CA GLN A 38 -8.99 -16.51 12.63
C GLN A 38 -7.93 -15.94 13.55
N LYS A 39 -7.60 -16.65 14.63
CA LYS A 39 -6.43 -16.33 15.44
C LYS A 39 -5.19 -16.69 14.62
N ILE A 40 -4.33 -15.73 14.36
CA ILE A 40 -3.12 -15.95 13.55
C ILE A 40 -1.88 -16.08 14.44
N VAL A 41 -1.78 -15.28 15.50
CA VAL A 41 -0.59 -15.23 16.36
C VAL A 41 -1.00 -15.00 17.82
N GLN A 42 -0.17 -15.48 18.74
CA GLN A 42 -0.28 -15.25 20.18
C GLN A 42 1.03 -14.65 20.68
N ALA A 43 0.97 -13.46 21.27
CA ALA A 43 2.12 -12.86 21.92
C ALA A 43 2.43 -13.52 23.27
N PRO A 44 3.67 -13.40 23.77
CA PRO A 44 4.02 -13.80 25.13
C PRO A 44 3.11 -13.19 26.18
N LEU A 45 2.87 -13.92 27.26
CA LEU A 45 2.19 -13.40 28.43
C LEU A 45 3.11 -12.41 29.13
N LEU A 46 2.64 -11.17 29.27
CA LEU A 46 3.38 -10.16 30.01
C LEU A 46 3.34 -10.43 31.51
N LYS A 47 4.45 -10.15 32.19
CA LYS A 47 4.59 -10.33 33.65
C LYS A 47 4.57 -8.98 34.35
N GLY A 48 3.96 -8.93 35.54
CA GLY A 48 3.98 -7.77 36.43
C GLY A 48 2.71 -6.91 36.44
N LYS A 49 2.58 -6.05 37.45
CA LYS A 49 1.46 -5.11 37.57
C LYS A 49 1.60 -4.02 36.49
N ASN A 50 0.51 -3.65 35.82
CA ASN A 50 0.44 -2.66 34.73
C ASN A 50 1.13 -3.05 33.41
N SER A 51 1.38 -4.33 33.18
CA SER A 51 1.86 -4.80 31.87
C SER A 51 0.74 -4.72 30.83
N GLN A 52 0.87 -3.84 29.85
CA GLN A 52 -0.09 -3.67 28.76
C GLN A 52 0.67 -3.55 27.44
N TRP A 53 0.20 -4.28 26.43
CA TRP A 53 0.65 -4.07 25.06
C TRP A 53 0.25 -2.68 24.56
N LEU A 54 1.05 -2.08 23.68
CA LEU A 54 0.82 -0.72 23.17
C LEU A 54 0.45 -0.72 21.70
N GLN A 55 1.27 -1.41 20.91
CA GLN A 55 1.25 -1.25 19.47
C GLN A 55 1.71 -2.53 18.79
N LEU A 56 1.04 -2.84 17.69
CA LEU A 56 1.39 -3.89 16.74
C LEU A 56 1.86 -3.21 15.45
N LEU A 57 3.03 -3.59 14.98
CA LEU A 57 3.53 -3.21 13.66
C LEU A 57 3.90 -4.48 12.90
N GLU A 58 3.56 -4.55 11.62
CA GLU A 58 4.12 -5.60 10.78
C GLU A 58 5.50 -5.16 10.27
N GLN A 59 6.42 -6.11 10.20
CA GLN A 59 7.70 -5.89 9.56
C GLN A 59 7.47 -5.69 8.04
N PRO A 60 7.94 -4.57 7.45
CA PRO A 60 7.83 -4.33 6.01
C PRO A 60 8.64 -5.33 5.18
N GLY A 61 8.34 -5.44 3.87
CA GLY A 61 9.17 -6.21 2.94
C GLY A 61 8.79 -7.69 2.76
N ASN A 62 7.50 -8.03 2.85
CA ASN A 62 6.97 -9.40 2.72
C ASN A 62 7.53 -10.39 3.77
N SER A 63 7.93 -9.88 4.93
CA SER A 63 8.29 -10.71 6.08
C SER A 63 7.04 -11.16 6.82
N GLN A 64 7.01 -12.44 7.19
CA GLN A 64 5.96 -13.02 8.04
C GLN A 64 6.18 -12.70 9.53
N ASN A 65 6.56 -11.46 9.87
CA ASN A 65 6.91 -11.09 11.24
C ASN A 65 6.15 -9.84 11.71
N TYR A 66 5.80 -9.85 13.00
CA TYR A 66 5.23 -8.72 13.71
C TYR A 66 6.20 -8.20 14.77
N TYR A 67 6.16 -6.90 15.03
CA TYR A 67 6.77 -6.29 16.19
C TYR A 67 5.68 -5.86 17.18
N LEU A 68 5.89 -6.17 18.44
CA LEU A 68 5.01 -5.82 19.54
C LEU A 68 5.77 -5.06 20.62
N ALA A 69 5.23 -3.93 21.03
CA ALA A 69 5.80 -3.12 22.10
C ALA A 69 4.86 -3.07 23.31
N ASN A 70 5.41 -3.08 24.53
CA ASN A 70 4.63 -2.94 25.76
C ASN A 70 5.05 -1.71 26.58
N ARG A 71 4.21 -1.32 27.55
CA ARG A 71 4.46 -0.14 28.42
C ARG A 71 5.70 -0.22 29.29
N GLN A 72 6.18 -1.43 29.59
CA GLN A 72 7.37 -1.65 30.41
C GLN A 72 8.67 -1.38 29.63
N GLY A 73 8.58 -1.14 28.31
CA GLY A 73 9.76 -0.93 27.47
C GLY A 73 10.34 -2.22 26.93
N GLN A 74 9.50 -3.21 26.63
CA GLN A 74 9.94 -4.40 25.91
C GLN A 74 9.37 -4.38 24.49
N ILE A 75 10.23 -4.70 23.52
CA ILE A 75 9.88 -4.87 22.12
C ILE A 75 10.18 -6.31 21.73
N TYR A 76 9.18 -6.99 21.19
CA TYR A 76 9.26 -8.37 20.73
C TYR A 76 9.12 -8.43 19.22
N GLN A 77 9.79 -9.40 18.60
CA GLN A 77 9.54 -9.84 17.24
C GLN A 77 8.85 -11.21 17.28
N LEU A 78 7.81 -11.40 16.46
CA LEU A 78 7.01 -12.63 16.43
C LEU A 78 6.85 -13.11 15.00
N ALA A 79 7.12 -14.38 14.76
CA ALA A 79 6.84 -15.02 13.48
C ALA A 79 5.34 -15.38 13.36
N GLN A 80 4.79 -15.23 12.16
CA GLN A 80 3.38 -15.48 11.83
C GLN A 80 3.07 -16.98 11.72
N ASP A 81 4.05 -17.80 11.34
CA ASP A 81 3.93 -19.24 11.10
C ASP A 81 4.14 -20.09 12.37
N ASN A 82 4.73 -19.53 13.43
CA ASN A 82 4.95 -20.24 14.68
C ASN A 82 4.90 -19.31 15.90
N ALA A 83 3.82 -19.39 16.67
CA ALA A 83 3.61 -18.61 17.90
C ALA A 83 4.64 -18.90 19.02
N ILE A 84 5.47 -19.95 18.89
CA ILE A 84 6.54 -20.26 19.84
C ILE A 84 7.81 -19.42 19.56
N ASN A 85 7.95 -18.89 18.34
CA ASN A 85 9.11 -18.13 17.90
C ASN A 85 8.92 -16.63 18.17
N SER A 86 8.78 -16.26 19.44
CA SER A 86 8.88 -14.88 19.89
C SER A 86 10.30 -14.60 20.39
N SER A 87 10.98 -13.62 19.79
CA SER A 87 12.27 -13.12 20.29
C SER A 87 12.08 -11.76 20.95
N LEU A 88 12.67 -11.60 22.13
CA LEU A 88 12.81 -10.29 22.76
C LEU A 88 13.88 -9.51 21.98
N LEU A 89 13.49 -8.42 21.34
CA LEU A 89 14.35 -7.61 20.50
C LEU A 89 15.05 -6.51 21.29
N LEU A 90 14.32 -5.84 22.20
CA LEU A 90 14.82 -4.77 23.05
C LEU A 90 14.12 -4.83 24.40
N ASP A 91 14.89 -4.69 25.48
CA ASP A 91 14.38 -4.40 26.82
C ASP A 91 15.07 -3.15 27.37
N PHE A 92 14.31 -2.07 27.48
CA PHE A 92 14.81 -0.79 27.96
C PHE A 92 15.35 -0.84 29.39
N GLN A 93 14.88 -1.77 30.23
CA GLN A 93 15.39 -1.93 31.59
C GLN A 93 16.82 -2.49 31.61
N GLN A 94 17.21 -3.20 30.55
CA GLN A 94 18.57 -3.76 30.41
C GLN A 94 19.55 -2.75 29.78
N VAL A 95 19.02 -1.74 29.09
CA VAL A 95 19.82 -0.78 28.30
C VAL A 95 19.97 0.57 29.01
N SER A 96 18.95 1.03 29.74
CA SER A 96 19.01 2.35 30.39
C SER A 96 19.84 2.32 31.68
N THR A 97 21.06 2.87 31.61
CA THR A 97 21.98 2.95 32.76
C THR A 97 21.96 4.29 33.47
N LYS A 98 21.33 5.33 32.90
CA LYS A 98 21.41 6.71 33.41
C LYS A 98 20.13 7.20 34.09
N GLU A 99 18.96 6.99 33.49
CA GLU A 99 17.67 7.43 34.05
C GLU A 99 16.63 6.31 33.95
N PRO A 100 15.82 6.10 35.01
CA PRO A 100 14.81 5.06 34.99
C PRO A 100 13.69 5.45 34.02
N ILE A 101 13.55 4.66 32.95
CA ILE A 101 12.44 4.79 32.02
C ILE A 101 11.16 4.39 32.73
N LEU A 102 10.21 5.31 32.75
CA LEU A 102 8.95 5.14 33.46
C LEU A 102 7.93 4.40 32.60
N GLN A 103 7.88 4.72 31.31
CA GLN A 103 6.90 4.15 30.40
C GLN A 103 7.32 4.33 28.93
N LEU A 104 7.28 3.24 28.14
CA LEU A 104 7.26 3.33 26.68
C LEU A 104 5.86 3.78 26.22
N SER A 105 5.80 4.67 25.24
CA SER A 105 4.53 5.29 24.81
C SER A 105 4.22 5.17 23.32
N ALA A 106 5.22 5.05 22.44
CA ALA A 106 4.99 4.83 21.01
C ALA A 106 6.20 4.17 20.32
N PHE A 107 5.95 3.57 19.15
CA PHE A 107 6.95 2.85 18.36
C PHE A 107 6.68 3.06 16.86
N ALA A 108 7.71 3.22 16.05
CA ALA A 108 7.60 3.38 14.59
C ALA A 108 8.83 2.81 13.87
N LEU A 109 8.60 2.23 12.69
CA LEU A 109 9.68 1.76 11.80
C LEU A 109 9.95 2.83 10.74
N HIS A 110 11.22 3.02 10.37
CA HIS A 110 11.57 3.88 9.25
C HIS A 110 10.93 3.37 7.93
N PRO A 111 10.52 4.23 6.98
CA PRO A 111 9.91 3.77 5.72
C PRO A 111 10.78 2.79 4.92
N ASN A 112 12.10 2.96 4.97
CA ASN A 112 13.09 2.06 4.34
C ASN A 112 13.56 0.91 5.24
N PHE A 113 12.89 0.62 6.37
CA PHE A 113 13.33 -0.37 7.35
C PHE A 113 13.74 -1.72 6.74
N ALA A 114 13.01 -2.17 5.72
CA ALA A 114 13.23 -3.47 5.06
C ALA A 114 14.06 -3.41 3.78
N LEU A 115 14.46 -2.22 3.32
CA LEU A 115 15.21 -2.05 2.07
C LEU A 115 16.70 -2.04 2.36
N ASN A 116 17.37 -3.16 2.08
CA ASN A 116 18.83 -3.26 2.19
C ASN A 116 19.50 -2.12 1.39
N GLU A 117 20.67 -1.67 1.86
CA GLU A 117 21.50 -0.63 1.23
C GLU A 117 20.88 0.77 1.14
N HIS A 118 19.64 0.97 1.63
CA HIS A 118 19.02 2.29 1.71
C HIS A 118 19.25 2.94 3.08
N SER A 119 19.37 4.27 3.08
CA SER A 119 19.33 5.05 4.32
C SER A 119 18.02 4.75 5.05
N GLY A 120 18.12 4.30 6.30
CA GLY A 120 16.98 3.84 7.09
C GLY A 120 16.83 2.32 7.23
N TYR A 121 17.69 1.51 6.62
CA TYR A 121 17.65 0.06 6.78
C TYR A 121 17.82 -0.36 8.24
N GLY A 122 16.89 -1.18 8.74
CA GLY A 122 16.90 -1.64 10.13
C GLY A 122 16.69 -0.54 11.19
N ILE A 123 16.35 0.69 10.79
CA ILE A 123 16.18 1.83 11.71
C ILE A 123 14.75 1.93 12.23
N PHE A 124 14.59 2.02 13.54
CA PHE A 124 13.31 2.24 14.19
C PHE A 124 13.40 3.29 15.29
N TYR A 125 12.24 3.81 15.67
CA TYR A 125 12.10 4.90 16.63
C TYR A 125 11.14 4.51 17.74
N THR A 126 11.50 4.88 18.96
CA THR A 126 10.70 4.66 20.16
C THR A 126 10.46 6.00 20.85
N ALA A 127 9.27 6.21 21.41
CA ALA A 127 9.03 7.29 22.35
C ALA A 127 8.80 6.71 23.75
N HIS A 128 9.45 7.29 24.75
CA HIS A 128 9.28 6.93 26.15
C HIS A 128 9.26 8.16 27.04
N VAL A 129 8.85 7.97 28.29
CA VAL A 129 8.92 8.98 29.34
C VAL A 129 9.92 8.56 30.39
N GLU A 130 10.79 9.50 30.76
CA GLU A 130 11.73 9.36 31.88
C GLU A 130 11.57 10.53 32.86
N LYS A 131 12.09 10.35 34.07
CA LYS A 131 12.14 11.43 35.05
C LYS A 131 13.19 12.45 34.61
N SER A 132 12.86 13.72 34.72
CA SER A 132 13.81 14.76 34.33
C SER A 132 14.91 14.89 35.39
N PRO A 133 16.20 14.91 34.99
CA PRO A 133 17.29 15.05 35.95
C PRO A 133 17.31 16.46 36.55
N THR A 134 17.80 16.58 37.78
CA THR A 134 17.95 17.88 38.49
C THR A 134 18.90 18.83 37.77
N ILE A 135 19.88 18.30 37.01
CA ILE A 135 20.79 19.06 36.15
C ILE A 135 20.78 18.40 34.76
N SER A 136 20.02 18.97 33.82
CA SER A 136 19.94 18.48 32.45
C SER A 136 20.92 19.22 31.55
N ARG A 137 21.90 18.50 30.98
CA ARG A 137 22.78 19.03 29.92
C ARG A 137 22.16 18.93 28.52
N ALA A 138 21.11 18.12 28.35
CA ALA A 138 20.42 17.93 27.08
C ALA A 138 19.47 19.10 26.78
N LYS A 139 19.47 19.57 25.53
CA LYS A 139 18.54 20.59 25.04
C LYS A 139 17.14 19.98 24.94
N ARG A 140 16.24 20.45 25.80
CA ARG A 140 14.81 20.08 25.80
C ARG A 140 14.00 21.09 25.01
N LEU A 141 13.05 20.61 24.21
CA LEU A 141 12.00 21.45 23.64
C LEU A 141 10.99 21.78 24.76
N GLN A 142 10.83 23.07 25.02
CA GLN A 142 9.90 23.59 26.02
C GLN A 142 9.52 25.03 25.67
N GLU A 143 8.44 25.51 26.27
CA GLU A 143 7.96 26.89 26.14
C GLU A 143 8.51 27.72 27.30
N SER A 144 9.29 28.76 27.01
CA SER A 144 9.99 29.57 28.04
C SER A 144 9.03 30.27 29.02
N ALA A 145 7.79 30.55 28.59
CA ALA A 145 6.78 31.21 29.40
C ALA A 145 6.06 30.28 30.40
N VAL A 146 6.42 28.98 30.44
CA VAL A 146 5.81 28.03 31.38
C VAL A 146 6.52 28.08 32.73
N THR A 147 5.76 28.38 33.77
CA THR A 147 6.23 28.48 35.16
C THR A 147 5.98 27.21 35.98
N ILE A 148 5.10 26.32 35.51
CA ILE A 148 4.83 25.03 36.17
C ILE A 148 6.04 24.10 35.98
N ALA A 149 6.43 23.40 37.05
CA ALA A 149 7.52 22.43 37.01
C ALA A 149 7.30 21.33 35.96
N LEU A 150 8.26 21.17 35.05
CA LEU A 150 8.30 20.13 34.01
C LEU A 150 9.24 19.01 34.45
N SER A 151 8.79 18.20 35.41
CA SER A 151 9.61 17.20 36.11
C SER A 151 9.87 15.90 35.33
N PHE A 152 9.38 15.79 34.10
CA PHE A 152 9.52 14.61 33.26
C PHE A 152 9.95 15.02 31.85
N ASP A 153 10.51 14.07 31.10
CA ASP A 153 10.87 14.27 29.70
C ASP A 153 10.24 13.18 28.84
N ALA A 154 9.60 13.56 27.74
CA ALA A 154 9.25 12.65 26.65
C ALA A 154 10.38 12.64 25.63
N VAL A 155 10.95 11.45 25.39
CA VAL A 155 12.17 11.29 24.59
C VAL A 155 11.88 10.37 23.41
N VAL A 156 12.28 10.82 22.21
CA VAL A 156 12.32 10.01 21.00
C VAL A 156 13.75 9.51 20.80
N THR A 157 13.89 8.20 20.70
CA THR A 157 15.17 7.51 20.52
C THR A 157 15.15 6.71 19.23
N GLU A 158 16.21 6.84 18.45
CA GLU A 158 16.52 6.03 17.28
C GLU A 158 17.37 4.82 17.68
N TRP A 159 17.10 3.71 17.02
CA TRP A 159 17.79 2.44 17.16
C TRP A 159 18.03 1.84 15.79
N GLN A 160 19.07 1.04 15.65
CA GLN A 160 19.39 0.31 14.44
C GLN A 160 19.57 -1.18 14.73
N LEU A 161 19.10 -2.01 13.80
CA LEU A 161 19.39 -3.43 13.79
C LEU A 161 20.73 -3.72 13.12
N ASN A 162 21.51 -4.62 13.72
CA ASN A 162 22.70 -5.19 13.09
C ASN A 162 22.31 -6.18 11.97
N PRO A 163 23.27 -6.66 11.15
CA PRO A 163 23.00 -7.65 10.10
C PRO A 163 22.39 -8.97 10.61
N ALA A 164 22.62 -9.31 11.89
CA ALA A 164 22.00 -10.47 12.55
C ALA A 164 20.57 -10.20 13.05
N ARG A 165 19.98 -9.04 12.72
CA ARG A 165 18.63 -8.59 13.10
C ARG A 165 18.41 -8.43 14.61
N GLN A 166 19.47 -8.14 15.34
CA GLN A 166 19.44 -7.78 16.75
C GLN A 166 19.65 -6.28 16.89
N VAL A 167 19.13 -5.66 17.95
CA VAL A 167 19.35 -4.23 18.20
C VAL A 167 20.82 -4.02 18.54
N ASP A 168 21.48 -3.16 17.77
CA ASP A 168 22.78 -2.64 18.13
C ASP A 168 22.61 -1.59 19.22
N ILE A 169 22.91 -1.94 20.47
CA ILE A 169 22.77 -1.02 21.61
C ILE A 169 23.66 0.22 21.45
N SER A 170 24.79 0.10 20.74
CA SER A 170 25.68 1.24 20.49
C SER A 170 25.12 2.25 19.49
N SER A 171 24.12 1.84 18.69
CA SER A 171 23.41 2.72 17.75
C SER A 171 22.41 3.65 18.43
N GLN A 172 22.13 3.46 19.72
CA GLN A 172 21.15 4.24 20.47
C GLN A 172 21.43 5.75 20.34
N ARG A 173 20.45 6.50 19.85
CA ARG A 173 20.59 7.94 19.64
C ARG A 173 19.33 8.71 20.05
N GLU A 174 19.50 9.72 20.88
CA GLU A 174 18.42 10.67 21.17
C GLU A 174 18.17 11.59 19.96
N VAL A 175 16.93 11.57 19.47
CA VAL A 175 16.46 12.41 18.36
C VAL A 175 15.85 13.69 18.88
N LEU A 176 14.85 13.58 19.78
CA LEU A 176 14.09 14.72 20.29
C LEU A 176 13.75 14.49 21.77
N ARG A 177 13.84 15.56 22.57
CA ARG A 177 13.45 15.58 23.98
C ARG A 177 12.48 16.73 24.23
N ILE A 178 11.36 16.44 24.86
CA ILE A 178 10.30 17.41 25.18
C ILE A 178 10.05 17.40 26.68
N ALA A 179 10.14 18.57 27.31
CA ALA A 179 9.86 18.71 28.74
C ALA A 179 8.36 18.60 28.99
N ILE A 180 7.93 17.78 29.95
CA ILE A 180 6.50 17.57 30.25
C ILE A 180 6.25 17.60 31.76
N ALA A 181 5.03 18.00 32.14
CA ALA A 181 4.66 18.13 33.56
C ALA A 181 4.29 16.78 34.22
N SER A 182 3.86 15.78 33.44
CA SER A 182 3.47 14.47 33.95
C SER A 182 3.69 13.35 32.95
N VAL A 183 3.80 12.11 33.45
CA VAL A 183 3.95 10.89 32.63
C VAL A 183 2.83 10.71 31.61
N THR A 184 1.60 11.15 31.94
CA THR A 184 0.45 10.99 31.05
C THR A 184 0.43 12.02 29.91
N THR A 185 1.21 13.09 30.02
CA THR A 185 1.31 14.18 29.03
C THR A 185 2.42 13.99 27.98
N GLY A 186 3.01 12.79 27.90
CA GLY A 186 4.03 12.46 26.90
C GLY A 186 3.51 12.23 25.48
N ILE A 187 4.40 11.74 24.61
CA ILE A 187 4.09 11.40 23.21
C ILE A 187 3.11 10.23 23.14
N LYS A 188 2.08 10.34 22.28
CA LYS A 188 1.03 9.32 22.11
C LYS A 188 1.17 8.50 20.84
N GLN A 189 1.77 9.04 19.79
CA GLN A 189 1.93 8.35 18.51
C GLN A 189 3.17 8.86 17.80
N LEU A 190 3.93 7.93 17.22
CA LEU A 190 4.95 8.17 16.22
C LEU A 190 4.48 7.56 14.91
N SER A 191 4.56 8.28 13.80
CA SER A 191 4.24 7.71 12.49
C SER A 191 4.96 8.42 11.36
N PHE A 192 5.33 7.65 10.34
CA PHE A 192 5.68 8.17 9.03
C PHE A 192 4.46 8.13 8.12
N ASN A 193 4.42 8.99 7.10
CA ASN A 193 3.41 8.90 6.05
C ASN A 193 3.65 7.60 5.24
N PRO A 194 2.73 6.61 5.30
CA PRO A 194 2.92 5.31 4.66
C PRO A 194 2.82 5.37 3.13
N TYR A 195 2.37 6.50 2.57
CA TYR A 195 2.23 6.68 1.13
C TYR A 195 3.35 7.52 0.52
N SER A 196 4.17 8.17 1.35
CA SER A 196 5.33 8.91 0.85
C SER A 196 6.38 7.94 0.31
N LYS A 197 7.02 8.34 -0.80
CA LYS A 197 7.98 7.55 -1.56
C LYS A 197 9.35 8.22 -1.50
N SER A 198 10.42 7.47 -1.69
CA SER A 198 11.79 7.96 -1.50
C SER A 198 12.17 9.18 -2.36
N TRP A 199 11.42 9.45 -3.43
CA TRP A 199 11.59 10.61 -4.31
C TRP A 199 10.65 11.78 -3.99
N HIS A 200 9.79 11.69 -2.98
CA HIS A 200 8.97 12.81 -2.51
C HIS A 200 9.74 13.64 -1.48
N ASP A 201 9.55 14.97 -1.50
CA ASP A 201 10.19 15.89 -0.54
C ASP A 201 9.73 15.65 0.92
N ASP A 202 8.55 15.06 1.10
CA ASP A 202 8.00 14.70 2.40
C ASP A 202 8.39 13.29 2.88
N PHE A 203 9.32 12.64 2.18
CA PHE A 203 9.76 11.31 2.52
C PHE A 203 10.48 11.27 3.87
N ALA A 204 10.24 10.18 4.61
CA ALA A 204 10.85 9.94 5.91
C ALA A 204 10.68 11.08 6.94
N GLN A 205 9.65 11.91 6.80
CA GLN A 205 9.27 12.87 7.82
C GLN A 205 8.50 12.17 8.96
N LEU A 206 9.00 12.32 10.19
CA LEU A 206 8.41 11.74 11.39
C LEU A 206 7.38 12.69 12.00
N TYR A 207 6.14 12.22 12.10
CA TYR A 207 5.05 12.91 12.78
C TYR A 207 4.91 12.41 14.22
N ILE A 208 4.80 13.34 15.16
CA ILE A 208 4.83 13.08 16.61
C ILE A 208 3.60 13.72 17.25
N ALA A 209 2.66 12.92 17.72
CA ALA A 209 1.51 13.44 18.48
C ALA A 209 1.86 13.59 19.95
N LEU A 210 1.85 14.82 20.46
CA LEU A 210 2.06 15.14 21.86
C LEU A 210 0.71 15.33 22.57
N ALA A 211 0.58 14.77 23.76
CA ALA A 211 -0.65 14.88 24.53
C ALA A 211 -0.90 16.30 25.03
N GLN A 212 -2.17 16.71 25.07
CA GLN A 212 -2.55 17.94 25.76
C GLN A 212 -2.30 17.83 27.26
N ASN A 213 -1.73 18.90 27.83
CA ASN A 213 -1.78 19.18 29.24
C ASN A 213 -2.86 20.22 29.52
N GLN A 214 -3.87 19.86 30.34
CA GLN A 214 -5.02 20.73 30.60
C GLN A 214 -4.66 22.08 31.24
N LYS A 215 -3.58 22.15 32.04
CA LYS A 215 -3.14 23.39 32.70
C LYS A 215 -2.27 24.27 31.80
N LEU A 216 -1.73 23.68 30.74
CA LEU A 216 -0.80 24.32 29.80
C LEU A 216 -1.40 24.41 28.39
N SER A 217 -2.70 24.15 28.22
CA SER A 217 -3.32 24.03 26.90
C SER A 217 -3.32 25.32 26.09
N GLN A 218 -3.10 26.47 26.75
CA GLN A 218 -2.89 27.76 26.11
C GLN A 218 -1.57 27.83 25.35
N TYR A 219 -0.54 27.06 25.74
CA TYR A 219 0.76 27.10 25.08
C TYR A 219 0.79 26.21 23.84
N PRO A 220 1.39 26.64 22.72
CA PRO A 220 1.40 25.91 21.46
C PRO A 220 1.80 24.43 21.62
N LEU A 221 2.94 24.17 22.26
CA LEU A 221 3.47 22.82 22.44
C LEU A 221 2.56 21.91 23.27
N TYR A 222 1.96 22.43 24.34
CA TYR A 222 1.22 21.62 25.32
C TYR A 222 -0.30 21.55 25.08
N SER A 223 -0.76 22.14 23.99
CA SER A 223 -2.19 22.24 23.62
C SER A 223 -2.80 20.97 23.03
N GLY A 224 -1.99 19.93 22.84
CA GLY A 224 -2.32 18.79 21.97
C GLY A 224 -1.77 19.05 20.58
N ALA A 225 -0.45 18.96 20.44
CA ALA A 225 0.26 19.32 19.22
C ALA A 225 0.64 18.08 18.41
N ILE A 226 0.74 18.24 17.09
CA ILE A 226 1.45 17.31 16.21
C ILE A 226 2.70 18.03 15.75
N LEU A 227 3.86 17.42 15.99
CA LEU A 227 5.14 17.88 15.46
C LEU A 227 5.48 17.11 14.18
N ARG A 228 6.27 17.74 13.29
CA ARG A 228 6.82 17.11 12.10
C ARG A 228 8.30 17.47 11.97
N ILE A 229 9.15 16.46 11.93
CA ILE A 229 10.61 16.61 11.83
C ILE A 229 11.18 15.62 10.80
N ASN A 230 12.37 15.89 10.26
CA ASN A 230 13.20 14.88 9.63
C ASN A 230 14.16 14.33 10.70
N PRO A 231 14.00 13.06 11.12
CA PRO A 231 14.78 12.50 12.22
C PRO A 231 16.23 12.20 11.85
N GLN A 232 16.61 12.27 10.57
CA GLN A 232 17.98 12.03 10.13
C GLN A 232 18.95 13.01 10.80
N LYS A 233 20.03 12.47 11.36
CA LYS A 233 21.07 13.27 12.00
C LYS A 233 21.76 14.17 10.96
N ILE A 234 21.97 15.43 11.33
CA ILE A 234 22.84 16.36 10.61
C ILE A 234 24.04 16.73 11.49
N THR A 235 25.09 17.32 10.92
CA THR A 235 26.34 17.63 11.65
C THR A 235 26.11 18.49 12.89
N THR A 236 25.13 19.39 12.84
CA THR A 236 24.87 20.40 13.89
C THR A 236 23.71 20.04 14.81
N ALA A 237 22.90 19.03 14.49
CA ALA A 237 21.68 18.70 15.25
C ALA A 237 21.24 17.24 15.10
N SER A 238 20.55 16.74 16.12
CA SER A 238 19.98 15.38 16.12
C SER A 238 18.83 15.18 15.13
N TYR A 239 18.23 16.25 14.63
CA TYR A 239 17.17 16.22 13.63
C TYR A 239 17.14 17.58 12.90
N SER A 240 16.47 17.62 11.76
CA SER A 240 16.12 18.88 11.08
C SER A 240 14.61 19.07 11.03
N VAL A 241 14.18 20.32 10.84
CA VAL A 241 12.78 20.67 10.65
C VAL A 241 12.59 20.96 9.16
N PRO A 242 11.59 20.36 8.49
CA PRO A 242 11.27 20.71 7.11
C PRO A 242 10.95 22.20 6.97
N ASP A 243 11.50 22.86 5.96
CA ASP A 243 11.25 24.26 5.64
C ASP A 243 9.77 24.55 5.33
N ASN A 244 9.08 23.57 4.74
CA ASN A 244 7.65 23.59 4.49
C ASN A 244 6.80 23.29 5.74
N ASN A 245 7.37 23.26 6.95
CA ASN A 245 6.57 23.25 8.17
C ASN A 245 5.76 24.56 8.31
N PRO A 246 4.47 24.48 8.70
CA PRO A 246 3.61 25.67 8.75
C PRO A 246 4.11 26.80 9.64
N TYR A 247 4.86 26.48 10.69
CA TYR A 247 5.38 27.44 11.67
C TYR A 247 6.91 27.61 11.58
N PHE A 248 7.54 27.21 10.47
CA PHE A 248 9.00 27.21 10.34
C PHE A 248 9.63 28.58 10.62
N ALA A 249 9.01 29.66 10.13
CA ALA A 249 9.46 31.04 10.29
C ALA A 249 8.79 31.80 11.47
N HIS A 250 8.03 31.12 12.33
CA HIS A 250 7.31 31.77 13.42
C HIS A 250 8.20 31.91 14.66
N ASN A 251 8.34 33.13 15.20
CA ASN A 251 9.27 33.38 16.32
C ASN A 251 8.80 32.78 17.65
N GLU A 252 7.48 32.78 17.89
CA GLU A 252 6.90 32.32 19.17
C GLU A 252 6.42 30.86 19.17
N ILE A 253 6.38 30.20 18.01
CA ILE A 253 5.90 28.82 17.88
C ILE A 253 7.07 28.00 17.38
N SER A 254 7.36 26.87 18.05
CA SER A 254 8.44 26.00 17.60
C SER A 254 8.26 25.60 16.14
N ALA A 255 9.31 25.77 15.32
CA ALA A 255 9.33 25.39 13.92
C ALA A 255 8.92 23.92 13.68
N ALA A 256 9.15 23.04 14.66
CA ALA A 256 8.78 21.63 14.58
C ALA A 256 7.26 21.39 14.67
N ILE A 257 6.47 22.36 15.13
CA ILE A 257 5.02 22.23 15.22
C ILE A 257 4.42 22.19 13.82
N TYR A 258 3.51 21.23 13.60
CA TYR A 258 2.74 21.07 12.37
C TYR A 258 1.26 21.42 12.59
N LEU A 259 0.70 21.02 13.72
CA LEU A 259 -0.66 21.36 14.16
C LEU A 259 -0.64 21.61 15.66
N LEU A 260 -1.46 22.54 16.13
CA LEU A 260 -1.60 22.83 17.55
C LEU A 260 -3.07 23.02 17.96
N GLY A 261 -3.37 22.82 19.23
CA GLY A 261 -4.72 22.93 19.78
C GLY A 261 -5.62 21.72 19.56
N ALA A 262 -5.09 20.56 19.15
CA ALA A 262 -5.89 19.38 18.85
C ALA A 262 -6.44 18.62 20.08
N GLY A 263 -6.29 19.18 21.28
CA GLY A 263 -6.85 18.55 22.47
C GLY A 263 -6.23 17.19 22.76
N GLN A 264 -7.03 16.23 23.21
CA GLN A 264 -6.51 14.89 23.51
C GLN A 264 -6.52 14.01 22.27
N ILE A 265 -5.43 14.04 21.51
CA ILE A 265 -5.20 13.17 20.36
C ILE A 265 -5.20 11.71 20.80
N LYS A 266 -6.00 10.88 20.14
CA LYS A 266 -6.06 9.42 20.31
C LYS A 266 -5.32 8.69 19.19
N GLN A 267 -5.44 9.18 17.96
CA GLN A 267 -4.77 8.63 16.79
C GLN A 267 -4.82 9.67 15.65
N PHE A 268 -3.85 9.66 14.75
CA PHE A 268 -3.97 10.27 13.43
C PHE A 268 -3.59 9.28 12.32
N ILE A 269 -4.18 9.44 11.14
CA ILE A 269 -3.90 8.62 9.94
C ILE A 269 -3.88 9.48 8.68
N TRP A 270 -3.31 8.93 7.61
CA TRP A 270 -3.52 9.39 6.24
C TRP A 270 -4.60 8.52 5.59
N PRO A 271 -5.82 9.04 5.38
CA PRO A 271 -6.90 8.27 4.79
C PRO A 271 -6.75 8.12 3.27
N ASP A 272 -6.13 9.09 2.61
CA ASP A 272 -5.92 9.15 1.16
C ASP A 272 -4.43 8.95 0.83
N LYS A 273 -4.16 8.20 -0.25
CA LYS A 273 -2.79 7.96 -0.76
C LYS A 273 -2.21 9.20 -1.44
N TYR A 274 -3.05 10.04 -2.03
CA TYR A 274 -2.63 11.17 -2.87
C TYR A 274 -2.72 12.51 -2.14
N SER A 275 -2.89 12.48 -0.82
CA SER A 275 -3.06 13.68 -0.02
C SER A 275 -2.19 13.63 1.24
N ASN A 276 -1.60 14.77 1.59
CA ASN A 276 -0.88 14.96 2.85
C ASN A 276 -1.82 15.31 4.03
N LYS A 277 -3.13 15.30 3.76
CA LYS A 277 -4.18 15.59 4.73
C LYS A 277 -4.24 14.51 5.82
N LEU A 278 -4.12 14.94 7.07
CA LEU A 278 -4.32 14.10 8.24
C LEU A 278 -5.79 14.00 8.59
N LEU A 279 -6.23 12.81 8.99
CA LEU A 279 -7.46 12.60 9.73
C LEU A 279 -7.11 12.28 11.18
N ILE A 280 -7.58 13.12 12.09
CA ILE A 280 -7.18 13.14 13.50
C ILE A 280 -8.39 12.74 14.34
N SER A 281 -8.22 11.71 15.14
CA SER A 281 -9.14 11.26 16.19
C SER A 281 -8.73 11.89 17.51
N HIS A 282 -9.60 12.71 18.09
CA HIS A 282 -9.25 13.49 19.28
C HIS A 282 -10.47 13.81 20.15
N LEU A 283 -10.25 13.96 21.47
CA LEU A 283 -11.24 14.59 22.35
C LEU A 283 -10.98 16.09 22.39
N TYR A 284 -11.98 16.83 21.92
CA TYR A 284 -11.89 18.26 21.70
C TYR A 284 -12.91 18.99 22.58
N ARG A 285 -12.48 20.08 23.22
CA ARG A 285 -13.35 20.93 24.04
C ARG A 285 -13.90 22.05 23.17
N TYR A 286 -15.22 22.12 23.05
CA TYR A 286 -15.92 23.17 22.32
C TYR A 286 -17.17 23.61 23.10
N LYS A 287 -17.33 24.92 23.31
CA LYS A 287 -18.47 25.53 24.04
C LYS A 287 -18.79 24.78 25.35
N ASN A 288 -17.78 24.55 26.18
CA ASN A 288 -17.86 23.81 27.46
C ASN A 288 -18.26 22.34 27.39
N THR A 289 -18.38 21.76 26.19
CA THR A 289 -18.60 20.32 26.00
C THR A 289 -17.32 19.66 25.49
N ILE A 290 -17.03 18.45 25.94
CA ILE A 290 -15.94 17.63 25.38
C ILE A 290 -16.58 16.54 24.56
N LYS A 291 -16.27 16.51 23.27
CA LYS A 291 -16.72 15.47 22.34
C LYS A 291 -15.54 14.83 21.64
N HIS A 292 -15.73 13.61 21.17
CA HIS A 292 -14.80 12.95 20.28
C HIS A 292 -15.04 13.40 18.84
N TRP A 293 -13.99 13.89 18.17
CA TRP A 293 -14.05 14.39 16.80
C TRP A 293 -13.13 13.56 15.90
N LEU A 294 -13.56 13.35 14.65
CA LEU A 294 -12.65 13.01 13.55
C LEU A 294 -12.51 14.23 12.64
N SER A 295 -11.38 14.92 12.77
CA SER A 295 -11.11 16.20 12.11
C SER A 295 -10.00 16.07 11.08
N TYR A 296 -10.16 16.78 9.98
CA TYR A 296 -9.15 16.89 8.94
C TYR A 296 -8.23 18.08 9.17
N SER A 297 -6.95 17.93 8.86
CA SER A 297 -5.94 19.00 8.91
C SER A 297 -4.95 18.85 7.76
N TYR A 298 -4.51 19.98 7.20
CA TYR A 298 -3.38 20.06 6.25
C TYR A 298 -2.10 20.60 6.91
N GLY A 299 -2.14 20.87 8.23
CA GLY A 299 -1.10 21.57 8.97
C GLY A 299 -1.30 23.08 8.97
N GLY A 300 -0.84 23.73 10.03
CA GLY A 300 -0.89 25.19 10.22
C GLY A 300 -2.16 25.70 10.90
N GLU A 301 -3.10 24.80 11.24
CA GLU A 301 -4.27 25.21 11.99
C GLU A 301 -3.96 25.43 13.48
N ASP A 302 -4.51 26.51 14.04
CA ASP A 302 -4.52 26.76 15.48
C ASP A 302 -5.92 26.46 16.04
N TRP A 303 -6.11 25.24 16.54
CA TRP A 303 -7.39 24.82 17.09
C TRP A 303 -7.65 25.31 18.52
N ARG A 304 -6.76 26.13 19.10
CA ARG A 304 -7.05 26.87 20.33
C ARG A 304 -7.86 28.12 20.01
N ALA A 305 -7.56 28.76 18.87
CA ALA A 305 -8.22 29.98 18.42
C ALA A 305 -9.60 29.70 17.79
N TYR A 306 -9.74 28.59 17.06
CA TYR A 306 -11.01 28.22 16.42
C TYR A 306 -11.23 26.70 16.36
N SER A 307 -12.48 26.25 16.35
CA SER A 307 -12.80 24.82 16.22
C SER A 307 -12.48 24.28 14.82
N PRO A 308 -12.15 22.98 14.67
CA PRO A 308 -11.87 22.37 13.37
C PRO A 308 -12.99 22.64 12.35
N LYS A 309 -12.64 23.24 11.21
CA LYS A 309 -13.61 23.57 10.14
C LYS A 309 -14.02 22.34 9.32
N GLN A 310 -13.10 21.40 9.13
CA GLN A 310 -13.34 20.16 8.40
C GLN A 310 -13.32 18.97 9.37
N PHE A 311 -14.49 18.38 9.61
CA PHE A 311 -14.63 17.13 10.37
C PHE A 311 -15.73 16.26 9.74
N ILE A 312 -15.75 14.97 10.10
CA ILE A 312 -16.67 13.96 9.55
C ILE A 312 -17.43 13.17 10.61
N TYR A 313 -17.01 13.26 11.86
CA TYR A 313 -17.61 12.52 12.97
C TYR A 313 -17.51 13.31 14.26
N GLN A 314 -18.58 13.26 15.04
CA GLN A 314 -18.66 13.78 16.40
C GLN A 314 -19.49 12.82 17.26
N ASN A 315 -19.00 12.49 18.46
CA ASN A 315 -19.74 11.64 19.41
C ASN A 315 -19.33 11.98 20.84
N ASP A 316 -20.23 11.78 21.80
CA ASP A 316 -19.94 11.93 23.22
C ASP A 316 -19.09 10.76 23.75
N GLN A 317 -19.22 9.58 23.15
CA GLN A 317 -18.41 8.42 23.53
C GLN A 317 -17.00 8.50 22.92
N PRO A 318 -15.94 8.44 23.74
CA PRO A 318 -14.56 8.51 23.26
C PRO A 318 -14.18 7.24 22.48
N LEU A 319 -13.51 7.42 21.35
CA LEU A 319 -12.77 6.33 20.71
C LEU A 319 -11.46 6.05 21.46
N THR A 320 -11.03 4.79 21.43
CA THR A 320 -9.72 4.37 21.96
C THR A 320 -8.61 4.69 20.96
N ALA A 321 -7.35 4.57 21.38
CA ALA A 321 -6.23 4.64 20.43
C ALA A 321 -6.27 3.44 19.47
N ASN A 322 -5.69 3.60 18.28
CA ASN A 322 -5.60 2.57 17.24
C ASN A 322 -6.97 1.93 16.90
N SER A 323 -8.01 2.76 16.83
CA SER A 323 -9.39 2.34 16.57
C SER A 323 -9.89 2.79 15.19
N LEU A 324 -9.04 3.44 14.39
CA LEU A 324 -9.38 4.05 13.10
C LEU A 324 -8.44 3.54 12.01
N LEU A 325 -8.99 3.06 10.89
CA LEU A 325 -8.21 2.75 9.69
C LEU A 325 -9.06 2.74 8.41
N VAL A 326 -8.43 3.00 7.27
CA VAL A 326 -9.06 2.77 5.95
C VAL A 326 -8.70 1.37 5.48
N TYR A 327 -9.71 0.51 5.29
CA TYR A 327 -9.48 -0.87 4.90
C TYR A 327 -9.26 -0.99 3.39
N ARG A 328 -8.20 -1.70 2.99
CA ARG A 328 -7.82 -1.87 1.58
C ARG A 328 -7.51 -3.32 1.18
N GLY A 329 -7.67 -4.25 2.10
CA GLY A 329 -7.44 -5.68 1.88
C GLY A 329 -8.50 -6.35 1.02
N GLN A 330 -8.29 -7.64 0.78
CA GLN A 330 -9.09 -8.50 -0.08
C GLN A 330 -9.96 -9.48 0.73
N ASN A 331 -9.60 -9.82 1.97
CA ASN A 331 -10.32 -10.82 2.76
C ASN A 331 -11.75 -10.41 3.16
N ALA A 332 -12.05 -9.11 3.18
CA ALA A 332 -13.37 -8.58 3.49
C ALA A 332 -13.83 -7.55 2.44
N PRO A 333 -14.17 -7.99 1.22
CA PRO A 333 -14.47 -7.08 0.10
C PRO A 333 -15.55 -6.03 0.42
N SER A 334 -16.54 -6.35 1.26
CA SER A 334 -17.62 -5.42 1.62
C SER A 334 -17.14 -4.23 2.47
N LEU A 335 -15.96 -4.34 3.10
CA LEU A 335 -15.35 -3.28 3.89
C LEU A 335 -14.36 -2.43 3.08
N ARG A 336 -14.05 -2.82 1.84
CA ARG A 336 -12.98 -2.20 1.05
C ARG A 336 -13.27 -0.71 0.81
N ASN A 337 -12.24 0.11 0.98
CA ASN A 337 -12.25 1.57 0.91
C ASN A 337 -13.13 2.28 1.95
N LYS A 338 -13.71 1.55 2.91
CA LYS A 338 -14.42 2.16 4.03
C LYS A 338 -13.44 2.63 5.11
N LEU A 339 -13.76 3.77 5.72
CA LEU A 339 -13.12 4.21 6.96
C LEU A 339 -13.76 3.44 8.11
N LEU A 340 -13.02 2.52 8.71
CA LEU A 340 -13.49 1.66 9.80
C LEU A 340 -13.20 2.30 11.16
N LEU A 341 -14.19 2.18 12.04
CA LEU A 341 -14.17 2.66 13.42
C LEU A 341 -14.46 1.48 14.34
N LEU A 342 -13.50 1.18 15.21
CA LEU A 342 -13.71 0.28 16.33
C LEU A 342 -14.26 1.08 17.51
N THR A 343 -15.46 0.72 17.97
CA THR A 343 -16.13 1.39 19.10
C THR A 343 -16.49 0.37 20.17
N LYS A 344 -16.51 0.82 21.44
CA LYS A 344 -16.95 0.00 22.56
C LYS A 344 -18.28 0.51 23.09
N LYS A 345 -19.33 -0.30 22.99
CA LYS A 345 -20.64 -0.02 23.60
C LYS A 345 -20.85 -0.94 24.79
N LYS A 346 -20.97 -0.35 25.99
CA LYS A 346 -21.07 -1.09 27.26
C LYS A 346 -19.90 -2.06 27.44
N ARG A 347 -20.13 -3.37 27.22
CA ARG A 347 -19.12 -4.43 27.35
C ARG A 347 -18.70 -5.06 26.02
N HIS A 348 -19.24 -4.60 24.88
CA HIS A 348 -19.00 -5.24 23.59
C HIS A 348 -18.34 -4.26 22.62
N TRP A 349 -17.35 -4.76 21.90
CA TRP A 349 -16.74 -4.05 20.79
C TRP A 349 -17.67 -4.16 19.58
N GLN A 350 -17.61 -3.19 18.68
CA GLN A 350 -18.31 -3.25 17.41
C GLN A 350 -17.45 -2.55 16.34
N LEU A 351 -17.49 -3.10 15.13
CA LEU A 351 -16.87 -2.52 13.96
C LEU A 351 -17.94 -1.74 13.19
N SER A 352 -17.70 -0.46 13.00
CA SER A 352 -18.55 0.41 12.21
C SER A 352 -17.76 1.01 11.06
N SER A 353 -18.46 1.53 10.05
CA SER A 353 -17.86 2.30 8.97
C SER A 353 -18.45 3.70 8.90
N LEU A 354 -17.69 4.64 8.36
CA LEU A 354 -18.20 5.92 7.87
C LEU A 354 -18.19 5.91 6.35
N THR A 355 -19.29 6.33 5.75
CA THR A 355 -19.39 6.51 4.30
C THR A 355 -18.50 7.68 3.89
N ASN A 356 -17.63 7.43 2.91
CA ASN A 356 -16.71 8.42 2.36
C ASN A 356 -17.47 9.28 1.34
N GLY A 357 -18.34 10.17 1.80
CA GLY A 357 -19.08 11.10 0.96
C GLY A 357 -18.96 12.50 1.51
N ASN A 358 -18.54 13.47 0.68
CA ASN A 358 -18.81 14.87 0.95
C ASN A 358 -20.33 15.04 0.95
N PRO A 359 -21.01 15.34 2.08
CA PRO A 359 -22.43 15.62 2.04
C PRO A 359 -22.56 17.09 1.61
N VAL A 360 -22.45 17.35 0.31
CA VAL A 360 -22.95 18.61 -0.25
C VAL A 360 -24.41 18.38 -0.58
N VAL A 361 -25.26 18.59 0.41
CA VAL A 361 -26.69 18.82 0.16
C VAL A 361 -26.80 20.28 -0.27
N LYS A 362 -27.03 20.53 -1.57
CA LYS A 362 -27.52 21.82 -2.04
C LYS A 362 -29.00 21.90 -1.70
N LEU A 363 -29.34 22.50 -0.56
CA LEU A 363 -30.60 23.22 -0.40
C LEU A 363 -30.28 24.62 0.12
N GLY A 364 -31.02 25.59 -0.41
CA GLY A 364 -30.74 27.02 -0.26
C GLY A 364 -30.58 27.46 1.20
N VAL A 365 -29.66 28.40 1.38
CA VAL A 365 -29.44 29.24 2.57
C VAL A 365 -29.18 28.45 3.87
N GLN A 366 -27.90 28.47 4.27
CA GLN A 366 -27.26 27.75 5.38
C GLN A 366 -26.77 26.33 5.07
N GLN A 367 -25.50 26.22 4.68
CA GLN A 367 -24.78 24.95 4.57
C GLN A 367 -24.58 24.32 5.96
N GLN A 368 -25.53 23.50 6.43
CA GLN A 368 -25.27 22.56 7.52
C GLN A 368 -24.65 21.29 6.95
N LYS A 369 -23.38 21.07 7.28
CA LYS A 369 -22.66 19.84 6.95
C LYS A 369 -23.26 18.70 7.78
N SER A 370 -24.06 17.83 7.16
CA SER A 370 -24.59 16.64 7.83
C SER A 370 -23.43 15.75 8.29
N LEU A 371 -23.40 15.39 9.57
CA LEU A 371 -22.42 14.49 10.15
C LEU A 371 -22.68 13.06 9.67
N SER A 372 -21.63 12.35 9.22
CA SER A 372 -21.77 10.94 8.82
C SER A 372 -22.16 10.10 10.04
N THR A 373 -23.28 9.39 9.96
CA THR A 373 -23.68 8.41 10.97
C THR A 373 -22.90 7.11 10.76
N PRO A 374 -22.27 6.55 11.82
CA PRO A 374 -21.58 5.27 11.70
C PRO A 374 -22.55 4.15 11.33
N GLN A 375 -22.26 3.45 10.23
CA GLN A 375 -22.96 2.23 9.86
C GLN A 375 -22.35 1.06 10.63
N LEU A 376 -23.16 0.27 11.34
CA LEU A 376 -22.69 -0.96 11.98
C LEU A 376 -22.39 -2.00 10.91
N GLU A 377 -21.13 -2.43 10.82
CA GLU A 377 -20.69 -3.49 9.91
C GLU A 377 -20.67 -4.83 10.65
N TRP A 378 -20.20 -4.86 11.90
CA TRP A 378 -20.13 -6.10 12.66
C TRP A 378 -20.16 -5.88 14.19
N PRO A 379 -21.02 -6.58 14.96
CA PRO A 379 -21.13 -6.40 16.41
C PRO A 379 -20.02 -7.07 17.24
N LEU A 380 -19.02 -7.73 16.63
CA LEU A 380 -17.86 -8.37 17.30
C LEU A 380 -18.21 -9.16 18.59
N SER A 381 -19.34 -9.88 18.60
CA SER A 381 -19.88 -10.55 19.78
C SER A 381 -19.13 -11.83 20.20
N GLN A 382 -18.00 -12.15 19.55
CA GLN A 382 -17.25 -13.38 19.85
C GLN A 382 -16.63 -13.31 21.24
N GLN A 383 -16.75 -14.39 22.02
CA GLN A 383 -16.15 -14.48 23.36
C GLN A 383 -14.65 -14.18 23.37
N LYS A 384 -13.93 -14.55 22.29
CA LYS A 384 -12.49 -14.31 22.11
C LYS A 384 -12.09 -12.83 22.07
N LEU A 385 -13.05 -11.93 21.80
CA LEU A 385 -12.87 -10.48 21.72
C LEU A 385 -13.50 -9.73 22.91
N ILE A 386 -13.98 -10.44 23.93
CA ILE A 386 -14.41 -9.81 25.19
C ILE A 386 -13.16 -9.39 25.96
N THR A 387 -12.67 -8.19 25.66
CA THR A 387 -11.44 -7.63 26.22
C THR A 387 -11.63 -6.19 26.70
N LYS A 388 -10.82 -5.76 27.66
CA LYS A 388 -10.82 -4.36 28.09
C LYS A 388 -10.33 -3.47 26.97
N GLN A 389 -9.29 -3.91 26.26
CA GLN A 389 -8.67 -3.13 25.20
C GLN A 389 -8.40 -3.94 23.93
N LEU A 390 -8.91 -3.39 22.81
CA LEU A 390 -8.86 -3.95 21.48
C LEU A 390 -8.48 -2.84 20.52
N SER A 391 -7.60 -3.16 19.58
CA SER A 391 -7.18 -2.25 18.52
C SER A 391 -7.25 -2.92 17.16
N ILE A 392 -7.28 -2.10 16.12
CA ILE A 392 -7.27 -2.54 14.73
C ILE A 392 -6.03 -2.05 14.01
N PHE A 393 -5.44 -2.93 13.21
CA PHE A 393 -4.24 -2.69 12.42
C PHE A 393 -4.43 -3.21 11.01
N ARG A 394 -3.57 -2.77 10.10
CA ARG A 394 -3.47 -3.32 8.76
C ARG A 394 -2.16 -4.05 8.59
N ASP A 395 -2.23 -5.17 7.88
CA ASP A 395 -1.05 -5.92 7.46
C ASP A 395 -0.46 -5.32 6.15
N ASN A 396 0.67 -5.83 5.64
CA ASN A 396 1.34 -5.33 4.45
C ASN A 396 0.54 -5.54 3.16
N ARG A 397 -0.46 -6.44 3.19
CA ARG A 397 -1.43 -6.71 2.11
C ARG A 397 -2.68 -5.83 2.26
N GLY A 398 -2.78 -5.05 3.34
CA GLY A 398 -3.92 -4.22 3.68
C GLY A 398 -5.03 -4.96 4.41
N GLU A 399 -4.79 -6.20 4.87
CA GLU A 399 -5.78 -6.99 5.60
C GLU A 399 -6.01 -6.49 7.02
N LEU A 400 -7.22 -6.70 7.52
CA LEU A 400 -7.66 -6.19 8.81
C LEU A 400 -7.27 -7.15 9.92
N LEU A 401 -6.46 -6.65 10.85
CA LEU A 401 -6.05 -7.35 12.06
C LEU A 401 -6.71 -6.72 13.28
N PHE A 402 -7.15 -7.56 14.21
CA PHE A 402 -7.59 -7.19 15.55
C PHE A 402 -6.54 -7.63 16.56
N PHE A 403 -6.07 -6.71 17.38
CA PHE A 403 -5.08 -6.99 18.42
C PHE A 403 -5.71 -6.81 19.79
N ASN A 404 -5.80 -7.91 20.53
CA ASN A 404 -6.24 -7.89 21.92
C ASN A 404 -5.04 -7.52 22.80
N GLU A 405 -5.00 -6.26 23.26
CA GLU A 405 -3.88 -5.72 24.05
C GLU A 405 -3.76 -6.35 25.45
N ASP A 406 -4.84 -6.95 25.96
CA ASP A 406 -4.83 -7.61 27.27
C ASP A 406 -4.18 -9.01 27.18
N SER A 407 -4.52 -9.78 26.14
CA SER A 407 -4.04 -11.16 25.99
C SER A 407 -2.85 -11.30 25.05
N GLY A 408 -2.56 -10.32 24.21
CA GLY A 408 -1.55 -10.41 23.15
C GLY A 408 -2.00 -11.24 21.93
N ALA A 409 -3.27 -11.63 21.84
CA ALA A 409 -3.77 -12.39 20.70
C ALA A 409 -4.03 -11.49 19.48
N ILE A 410 -3.58 -11.92 18.31
CA ILE A 410 -3.81 -11.26 17.02
C ILE A 410 -4.77 -12.10 16.20
N TYR A 411 -5.83 -11.48 15.70
CA TYR A 411 -6.86 -12.10 14.88
C TYR A 411 -6.96 -11.41 13.52
N GLN A 412 -7.17 -12.18 12.47
CA GLN A 412 -7.42 -11.68 11.12
C GLN A 412 -8.89 -11.86 10.75
N LEU A 413 -9.46 -10.84 10.09
CA LEU A 413 -10.83 -10.87 9.59
C LEU A 413 -10.90 -11.54 8.22
N PHE A 414 -11.94 -12.35 8.04
CA PHE A 414 -12.39 -12.87 6.75
C PHE A 414 -13.89 -12.65 6.63
N GLN A 415 -14.37 -12.26 5.47
CA GLN A 415 -15.79 -12.24 5.17
C GLN A 415 -16.22 -13.64 4.72
N GLN A 416 -17.34 -14.12 5.27
CA GLN A 416 -17.97 -15.37 4.87
C GLN A 416 -19.08 -15.07 3.85
N ASP A 417 -19.24 -15.96 2.89
CA ASP A 417 -20.37 -15.87 1.97
C ASP A 417 -21.67 -16.14 2.74
N ILE A 418 -22.61 -15.19 2.70
CA ILE A 418 -23.98 -15.43 3.16
C ILE A 418 -24.65 -16.30 2.10
N ILE A 419 -24.49 -17.61 2.21
CA ILE A 419 -25.30 -18.57 1.46
C ILE A 419 -26.69 -18.59 2.13
N PRO A 420 -27.79 -18.31 1.41
CA PRO A 420 -29.12 -18.71 1.86
C PRO A 420 -29.20 -20.23 1.85
N GLY A 421 -28.97 -20.83 3.02
CA GLY A 421 -29.14 -22.26 3.23
C GLY A 421 -27.86 -23.04 3.02
N GLN A 422 -27.18 -23.35 4.13
CA GLN A 422 -26.58 -24.64 4.48
C GLN A 422 -25.65 -24.40 5.68
N GLY A 423 -26.00 -24.98 6.82
CA GLY A 423 -25.21 -24.90 8.05
C GLY A 423 -23.93 -25.73 7.91
N HIS A 424 -22.80 -25.16 8.32
CA HIS A 424 -21.56 -25.90 8.52
C HIS A 424 -21.56 -26.57 9.89
N ILE A 425 -21.25 -27.87 9.94
CA ILE A 425 -20.78 -28.55 11.15
C ILE A 425 -19.26 -28.37 11.22
N GLN A 426 -18.79 -27.79 12.32
CA GLN A 426 -17.40 -27.87 12.76
C GLN A 426 -17.34 -28.86 13.93
N GLY A 427 -16.43 -29.82 13.88
CA GLY A 427 -16.15 -30.73 14.98
C GLY A 427 -14.67 -31.11 15.01
N ASN A 428 -13.93 -30.50 15.94
CA ASN A 428 -12.62 -30.97 16.37
C ASN A 428 -12.74 -32.36 16.96
N GLN A 429 -11.86 -33.30 16.59
CA GLN A 429 -11.45 -34.38 17.48
C GLN A 429 -9.94 -34.58 17.43
N ALA A 430 -9.35 -34.61 18.62
CA ALA A 430 -7.96 -34.90 18.89
C ALA A 430 -7.66 -36.39 18.64
N ILE A 431 -6.59 -36.69 17.91
CA ILE A 431 -6.10 -38.05 17.72
C ILE A 431 -5.01 -38.31 18.77
N LYS A 432 -5.27 -39.25 19.68
CA LYS A 432 -4.25 -39.87 20.54
C LYS A 432 -3.39 -40.80 19.68
N GLN A 433 -2.08 -40.58 19.70
CA GLN A 433 -1.07 -41.48 19.13
C GLN A 433 -0.80 -42.65 20.08
N SER A 434 -0.55 -43.83 19.51
CA SER A 434 0.18 -44.89 20.19
C SER A 434 1.06 -45.65 19.20
N GLY A 435 2.36 -45.67 19.52
CA GLY A 435 3.30 -46.79 19.38
C GLY A 435 3.62 -47.35 18.00
N LEU A 436 4.73 -46.91 17.41
CA LEU A 436 5.74 -47.74 16.71
C LEU A 436 6.94 -46.85 16.31
N ALA A 437 7.79 -46.53 17.30
CA ALA A 437 8.83 -45.50 17.19
C ALA A 437 10.18 -45.98 16.59
N GLY A 438 10.36 -47.27 16.30
CA GLY A 438 11.66 -47.78 15.83
C GLY A 438 11.88 -47.74 14.32
N ILE A 439 10.84 -48.02 13.52
CA ILE A 439 10.99 -48.26 12.08
C ILE A 439 10.80 -46.96 11.27
N THR A 440 10.04 -46.01 11.80
CA THR A 440 9.77 -44.70 11.17
C THR A 440 11.01 -43.81 11.10
N PHE A 441 11.86 -43.81 12.13
CA PHE A 441 13.09 -42.99 12.14
C PHE A 441 14.09 -43.39 11.05
N PHE A 442 14.21 -44.68 10.75
CA PHE A 442 15.15 -45.17 9.74
C PHE A 442 14.74 -44.73 8.32
N PHE A 443 13.45 -44.80 8.00
CA PHE A 443 12.94 -44.32 6.71
C PHE A 443 12.97 -42.79 6.61
N ILE A 444 12.64 -42.06 7.69
CA ILE A 444 12.72 -40.59 7.69
C ILE A 444 14.15 -40.13 7.40
N SER A 445 15.16 -40.76 8.01
CA SER A 445 16.57 -40.42 7.77
C SER A 445 17.04 -40.72 6.35
N LEU A 446 16.52 -41.79 5.74
CA LEU A 446 16.88 -42.17 4.36
C LEU A 446 16.23 -41.22 3.34
N PHE A 447 14.98 -40.81 3.58
CA PHE A 447 14.26 -39.88 2.72
C PHE A 447 14.76 -38.44 2.84
N THR A 448 15.27 -38.01 4.00
CA THR A 448 15.88 -36.67 4.14
C THR A 448 17.21 -36.55 3.41
N LEU A 449 18.05 -37.59 3.43
CA LEU A 449 19.30 -37.61 2.65
C LEU A 449 19.03 -37.62 1.14
N LEU A 450 18.04 -38.40 0.69
CA LEU A 450 17.66 -38.44 -0.71
C LEU A 450 17.02 -37.12 -1.17
N ALA A 451 16.19 -36.50 -0.33
CA ALA A 451 15.62 -35.18 -0.59
C ALA A 451 16.68 -34.08 -0.62
N GLY A 452 17.69 -34.13 0.24
CA GLY A 452 18.83 -33.21 0.24
C GLY A 452 19.67 -33.31 -1.05
N TYR A 453 19.92 -34.53 -1.52
CA TYR A 453 20.63 -34.77 -2.78
C TYR A 453 19.86 -34.25 -4.00
N ILE A 454 18.54 -34.50 -4.05
CA ILE A 454 17.67 -33.98 -5.11
C ILE A 454 17.57 -32.45 -5.03
N PHE A 455 17.47 -31.87 -3.83
CA PHE A 455 17.42 -30.43 -3.65
C PHE A 455 18.72 -29.75 -4.12
N TYR A 456 19.88 -30.34 -3.84
CA TYR A 456 21.18 -29.85 -4.32
C TYR A 456 21.27 -29.86 -5.85
N GLN A 457 20.89 -30.96 -6.52
CA GLN A 457 20.88 -31.01 -7.99
C GLN A 457 19.88 -30.03 -8.61
N VAL A 458 18.71 -29.85 -8.00
CA VAL A 458 17.65 -28.99 -8.53
C VAL A 458 17.95 -27.50 -8.30
N ASN A 459 18.70 -27.14 -7.27
CA ASN A 459 19.00 -25.73 -6.96
C ASN A 459 20.16 -25.16 -7.79
N SER A 460 21.05 -25.99 -8.36
CA SER A 460 22.14 -25.52 -9.22
C SER A 460 21.66 -25.06 -10.61
N GLN A 461 20.44 -25.43 -11.03
CA GLN A 461 19.88 -25.09 -12.34
C GLN A 461 18.76 -24.04 -12.31
N LYS A 462 18.42 -23.45 -11.15
CA LYS A 462 17.21 -22.64 -10.95
C LYS A 462 17.32 -21.12 -11.18
N ASN A 463 18.50 -20.57 -11.47
CA ASN A 463 18.68 -19.11 -11.51
C ASN A 463 18.64 -18.48 -12.90
N SER A 464 17.90 -19.06 -13.85
CA SER A 464 17.69 -18.44 -15.17
C SER A 464 16.20 -18.26 -15.47
N VAL A 465 15.82 -17.01 -15.75
CA VAL A 465 14.48 -16.59 -16.23
C VAL A 465 14.07 -17.35 -17.51
N LYS A 466 15.05 -17.89 -18.26
CA LYS A 466 14.80 -18.74 -19.44
C LYS A 466 14.32 -20.16 -19.10
N SER A 467 14.64 -20.69 -17.91
CA SER A 467 14.20 -22.02 -17.46
C SER A 467 12.72 -22.04 -17.06
N LEU A 468 12.20 -20.91 -16.56
CA LEU A 468 10.81 -20.75 -16.11
C LEU A 468 9.83 -20.82 -17.29
N VAL A 469 10.16 -20.17 -18.40
CA VAL A 469 9.37 -20.20 -19.64
C VAL A 469 9.36 -21.60 -20.31
N ARG A 470 10.34 -22.45 -20.04
CA ARG A 470 10.39 -23.82 -20.60
C ARG A 470 9.46 -24.80 -19.89
N ARG A 471 9.01 -24.47 -18.67
CA ARG A 471 8.15 -25.35 -17.84
C ARG A 471 6.66 -25.06 -18.00
N GLU A 472 6.31 -23.91 -18.54
CA GLU A 472 4.92 -23.43 -18.69
C GLU A 472 4.48 -23.44 -20.15
N PHE A 473 3.16 -23.41 -20.37
CA PHE A 473 2.61 -23.26 -21.72
C PHE A 473 2.79 -21.82 -22.18
N SER A 474 2.99 -21.62 -23.49
CA SER A 474 3.23 -20.29 -24.07
C SER A 474 2.04 -19.73 -24.83
N HIS A 475 1.06 -20.59 -25.17
CA HIS A 475 -0.09 -20.20 -25.96
C HIS A 475 -1.27 -21.14 -25.68
N LEU A 476 -2.49 -20.63 -25.88
CA LEU A 476 -3.72 -21.41 -25.89
C LEU A 476 -4.58 -21.02 -27.10
N ALA A 477 -5.31 -21.98 -27.65
CA ALA A 477 -6.30 -21.77 -28.71
C ALA A 477 -7.53 -22.63 -28.45
N LEU A 478 -8.68 -22.26 -29.01
CA LEU A 478 -9.86 -23.12 -29.01
C LEU A 478 -9.67 -24.29 -29.97
N THR A 479 -10.30 -25.42 -29.68
CA THR A 479 -10.54 -26.48 -30.67
C THR A 479 -11.53 -26.01 -31.74
N ASP A 480 -11.53 -26.66 -32.90
CA ASP A 480 -12.41 -26.30 -34.03
C ASP A 480 -13.91 -26.40 -33.66
N ASP A 481 -14.26 -27.32 -32.76
CA ASP A 481 -15.60 -27.50 -32.20
C ASP A 481 -15.95 -26.48 -31.10
N LYS A 482 -14.98 -25.66 -30.65
CA LYS A 482 -15.07 -24.66 -29.57
C LYS A 482 -15.48 -25.25 -28.21
N LEU A 483 -15.28 -26.54 -27.99
CA LEU A 483 -15.62 -27.22 -26.74
C LEU A 483 -14.43 -27.38 -25.80
N ALA A 484 -13.19 -27.21 -26.29
CA ALA A 484 -11.97 -27.39 -25.51
C ALA A 484 -10.89 -26.34 -25.83
N LEU A 485 -9.87 -26.29 -24.97
CA LEU A 485 -8.68 -25.46 -25.08
C LEU A 485 -7.46 -26.33 -25.41
N ASN A 486 -6.82 -26.02 -26.53
CA ASN A 486 -5.52 -26.54 -26.92
C ASN A 486 -4.41 -25.71 -26.25
N LEU A 487 -3.55 -26.35 -25.46
CA LEU A 487 -2.38 -25.74 -24.86
C LEU A 487 -1.10 -26.11 -25.62
N PHE A 488 -0.24 -25.11 -25.85
CA PHE A 488 0.98 -25.27 -26.64
C PHE A 488 2.22 -24.86 -25.84
N LYS A 489 3.27 -25.68 -25.92
CA LYS A 489 4.61 -25.32 -25.48
C LYS A 489 5.33 -24.46 -26.52
N ARG A 490 6.37 -23.77 -26.04
CA ARG A 490 7.17 -22.86 -26.86
C ARG A 490 7.79 -23.61 -28.05
N HIS A 491 7.67 -23.03 -29.25
CA HIS A 491 8.17 -23.59 -30.51
C HIS A 491 7.52 -24.91 -30.96
N GLN A 492 6.38 -25.29 -30.37
CA GLN A 492 5.61 -26.45 -30.80
C GLN A 492 4.31 -26.00 -31.47
N HIS A 493 4.10 -26.45 -32.70
CA HIS A 493 2.85 -26.21 -33.45
C HIS A 493 1.82 -27.33 -33.24
N LYS A 494 2.19 -28.41 -32.54
CA LYS A 494 1.30 -29.50 -32.15
C LYS A 494 0.83 -29.29 -30.72
N THR A 495 -0.45 -29.52 -30.47
CA THR A 495 -1.06 -29.42 -29.14
C THR A 495 -0.48 -30.44 -28.20
N GLU A 496 -0.06 -30.02 -27.01
CA GLU A 496 0.48 -30.91 -25.98
C GLU A 496 -0.59 -31.36 -24.98
N THR A 497 -1.57 -30.51 -24.71
CA THR A 497 -2.65 -30.82 -23.77
C THR A 497 -3.94 -30.19 -24.25
N VAL A 498 -5.04 -30.95 -24.18
CA VAL A 498 -6.39 -30.49 -24.51
C VAL A 498 -7.21 -30.49 -23.21
N ILE A 499 -7.86 -29.36 -22.91
CA ILE A 499 -8.70 -29.20 -21.72
C ILE A 499 -10.12 -28.89 -22.16
N ALA A 500 -11.08 -29.76 -21.88
CA ALA A 500 -12.49 -29.49 -22.15
C ALA A 500 -12.98 -28.31 -21.28
N LEU A 501 -13.75 -27.39 -21.87
CA LEU A 501 -14.17 -26.15 -21.19
C LEU A 501 -15.08 -26.43 -19.98
N ASP A 502 -15.85 -27.52 -20.02
CA ASP A 502 -16.73 -27.98 -18.94
C ASP A 502 -15.96 -28.57 -17.73
N GLN A 503 -14.73 -29.04 -17.95
CA GLN A 503 -13.84 -29.54 -16.91
C GLN A 503 -13.12 -28.42 -16.15
N ILE A 504 -13.16 -27.19 -16.65
CA ILE A 504 -12.53 -26.05 -15.98
C ILE A 504 -13.35 -25.68 -14.74
N LYS A 505 -12.75 -25.82 -13.56
CA LYS A 505 -13.36 -25.43 -12.29
C LYS A 505 -13.03 -23.99 -11.91
N GLN A 506 -11.83 -23.55 -12.29
CA GLN A 506 -11.33 -22.21 -11.96
C GLN A 506 -10.30 -21.74 -13.00
N CYS A 507 -10.37 -20.47 -13.35
CA CYS A 507 -9.39 -19.74 -14.14
C CYS A 507 -8.93 -18.51 -13.35
N GLN A 508 -7.63 -18.35 -13.17
CA GLN A 508 -7.04 -17.20 -12.51
C GLN A 508 -6.15 -16.43 -13.47
N LEU A 509 -6.25 -15.11 -13.44
CA LEU A 509 -5.37 -14.22 -14.17
C LEU A 509 -4.28 -13.69 -13.23
N LEU A 510 -3.02 -13.84 -13.64
CA LEU A 510 -1.85 -13.45 -12.88
C LEU A 510 -1.08 -12.33 -13.58
N LEU A 511 -0.65 -11.36 -12.79
CA LEU A 511 0.36 -10.36 -13.15
C LEU A 511 1.57 -10.56 -12.24
N GLY A 512 2.70 -10.99 -12.81
CA GLY A 512 3.79 -11.55 -12.01
C GLY A 512 3.35 -12.86 -11.37
N ASP A 513 3.40 -12.90 -10.04
CA ASP A 513 2.87 -13.99 -9.22
C ASP A 513 1.58 -13.58 -8.47
N LEU A 514 1.09 -12.35 -8.70
CA LEU A 514 -0.14 -11.83 -8.08
C LEU A 514 -1.36 -12.25 -8.89
N VAL A 515 -2.35 -12.85 -8.24
CA VAL A 515 -3.66 -13.12 -8.84
C VAL A 515 -4.47 -11.82 -8.86
N ILE A 516 -4.80 -11.33 -10.05
CA ILE A 516 -5.53 -10.06 -10.25
C ILE A 516 -7.01 -10.27 -10.64
N ALA A 517 -7.37 -11.47 -11.10
CA ALA A 517 -8.78 -11.89 -11.23
C ALA A 517 -8.91 -13.41 -11.05
N THR A 518 -10.07 -13.84 -10.53
CA THR A 518 -10.41 -15.26 -10.39
C THR A 518 -11.84 -15.48 -10.89
N ILE A 519 -11.96 -16.41 -11.82
CA ILE A 519 -13.21 -16.86 -12.44
C ILE A 519 -13.40 -18.31 -12.04
N ASN A 520 -14.53 -18.67 -11.47
CA ASN A 520 -14.84 -20.04 -11.07
C ASN A 520 -16.37 -20.22 -11.01
N THR A 521 -16.82 -21.39 -10.58
CA THR A 521 -18.26 -21.73 -10.50
C THR A 521 -19.02 -21.08 -9.32
N THR A 522 -18.33 -20.36 -8.43
CA THR A 522 -18.93 -19.76 -7.22
C THR A 522 -19.55 -18.38 -7.49
N LEU A 523 -20.42 -17.92 -6.59
CA LEU A 523 -21.15 -16.65 -6.72
C LEU A 523 -20.16 -15.47 -6.83
N ALA A 524 -20.49 -14.47 -7.66
CA ALA A 524 -19.65 -13.27 -7.91
C ALA A 524 -18.28 -13.51 -8.59
N HIS A 525 -17.95 -14.75 -8.92
CA HIS A 525 -16.76 -15.13 -9.71
C HIS A 525 -17.07 -15.40 -11.19
N GLY A 526 -18.12 -14.75 -11.71
CA GLY A 526 -18.35 -14.59 -13.14
C GLY A 526 -17.48 -13.46 -13.72
N PHE A 527 -17.84 -12.97 -14.91
CA PHE A 527 -17.15 -11.84 -15.54
C PHE A 527 -18.15 -10.81 -16.07
N ASN A 528 -17.89 -9.52 -15.83
CA ASN A 528 -18.75 -8.43 -16.24
C ASN A 528 -17.95 -7.18 -16.64
N ASP A 529 -18.63 -6.18 -17.18
CA ASP A 529 -17.99 -4.95 -17.68
C ASP A 529 -17.22 -4.19 -16.59
N GLN A 530 -17.70 -4.21 -15.33
CA GLN A 530 -16.99 -3.60 -14.21
C GLN A 530 -15.67 -4.35 -13.89
N GLN A 531 -15.67 -5.68 -13.98
CA GLN A 531 -14.47 -6.50 -13.79
C GLN A 531 -13.50 -6.36 -14.97
N GLU A 532 -14.00 -6.24 -16.20
CA GLU A 532 -13.18 -5.91 -17.38
C GLU A 532 -12.51 -4.53 -17.19
N GLN A 533 -13.28 -3.51 -16.81
CA GLN A 533 -12.74 -2.16 -16.60
C GLN A 533 -11.67 -2.14 -15.50
N ALA A 534 -11.91 -2.82 -14.37
CA ALA A 534 -10.94 -2.94 -13.30
C ALA A 534 -9.65 -3.65 -13.74
N LEU A 535 -9.75 -4.70 -14.55
CA LEU A 535 -8.57 -5.37 -15.12
C LEU A 535 -7.81 -4.46 -16.09
N ARG A 536 -8.53 -3.71 -16.94
CA ARG A 536 -7.91 -2.75 -17.86
C ARG A 536 -7.17 -1.64 -17.10
N GLU A 537 -7.72 -1.15 -16.00
CA GLU A 537 -7.03 -0.18 -15.13
C GLU A 537 -5.77 -0.78 -14.48
N ILE A 538 -5.81 -2.04 -14.01
CA ILE A 538 -4.62 -2.72 -13.48
C ILE A 538 -3.54 -2.83 -14.55
N PHE A 539 -3.90 -3.24 -15.76
CA PHE A 539 -2.95 -3.33 -16.87
C PHE A 539 -2.46 -1.97 -17.35
N HIS A 540 -3.28 -0.93 -17.29
CA HIS A 540 -2.86 0.43 -17.61
C HIS A 540 -1.83 0.95 -16.61
N ASN A 541 -2.08 0.76 -15.31
CA ASN A 541 -1.13 1.14 -14.26
C ASN A 541 0.19 0.37 -14.37
N GLU A 542 0.11 -0.94 -14.61
CA GLU A 542 1.32 -1.75 -14.82
C GLU A 542 2.08 -1.28 -16.07
N GLN A 543 1.40 -0.83 -17.13
CA GLN A 543 2.03 -0.33 -18.34
C GLN A 543 2.81 0.97 -18.09
N ILE A 544 2.22 1.91 -17.34
CA ILE A 544 2.81 3.22 -17.02
C ILE A 544 4.13 3.06 -16.28
N ASP A 545 4.25 2.05 -15.42
CA ASP A 545 5.50 1.79 -14.74
C ASP A 545 6.64 1.50 -15.74
N LYS A 546 7.70 2.30 -15.67
CA LYS A 546 8.87 2.13 -16.52
C LYS A 546 9.55 0.78 -16.26
N MET A 547 9.91 0.09 -17.34
CA MET A 547 10.79 -1.08 -17.24
C MET A 547 12.21 -0.61 -16.95
N VAL A 548 12.77 -1.04 -15.82
CA VAL A 548 14.17 -0.80 -15.41
C VAL A 548 14.92 -2.14 -15.34
N ASP A 549 16.24 -2.09 -15.31
CA ASP A 549 17.06 -3.30 -15.22
C ASP A 549 16.70 -4.11 -13.96
N GLY A 550 16.38 -5.39 -14.18
CA GLY A 550 15.90 -6.30 -13.13
C GLY A 550 14.38 -6.40 -12.98
N LYS A 551 13.58 -5.41 -13.44
CA LYS A 551 12.11 -5.50 -13.38
C LYS A 551 11.59 -6.59 -14.33
N VAL A 552 10.72 -7.47 -13.83
CA VAL A 552 10.07 -8.52 -14.62
C VAL A 552 8.58 -8.22 -14.71
N ARG A 553 8.06 -8.11 -15.93
CA ARG A 553 6.62 -8.01 -16.22
C ARG A 553 6.15 -9.31 -16.84
N ARG A 554 5.20 -9.97 -16.20
CA ARG A 554 4.67 -11.27 -16.62
C ARG A 554 3.15 -11.25 -16.58
N ILE A 555 2.49 -11.73 -17.62
CA ILE A 555 1.04 -11.98 -17.63
C ILE A 555 0.82 -13.46 -17.87
N SER A 556 0.02 -14.10 -17.03
CA SER A 556 -0.22 -15.55 -17.13
C SER A 556 -1.66 -15.92 -16.75
N LEU A 557 -2.19 -16.95 -17.39
CA LEU A 557 -3.45 -17.58 -17.00
C LEU A 557 -3.16 -18.89 -16.28
N SER A 558 -3.89 -19.16 -15.21
CA SER A 558 -3.82 -20.41 -14.46
C SER A 558 -5.18 -21.09 -14.52
N ILE A 559 -5.25 -22.20 -15.24
CA ILE A 559 -6.46 -23.01 -15.41
C ILE A 559 -6.37 -24.21 -14.48
N ASN A 560 -7.43 -24.43 -13.71
CA ASN A 560 -7.54 -25.53 -12.76
C ASN A 560 -8.76 -26.40 -13.11
N THR A 561 -8.52 -27.71 -13.29
CA THR A 561 -9.57 -28.71 -13.57
C THR A 561 -9.85 -29.66 -12.40
N GLY A 562 -9.12 -29.56 -11.28
CA GLY A 562 -9.30 -30.38 -10.05
C GLY A 562 -8.12 -30.26 -9.07
N GLU A 563 -8.17 -30.91 -7.90
CA GLU A 563 -7.20 -30.70 -6.80
C GLU A 563 -5.70 -30.88 -7.16
N LYS A 564 -5.38 -31.59 -8.25
CA LYS A 564 -3.99 -31.83 -8.71
C LYS A 564 -3.67 -31.37 -10.14
N ASN A 565 -4.63 -30.81 -10.88
CA ASN A 565 -4.47 -30.50 -12.31
C ASN A 565 -4.51 -28.99 -12.56
N LYS A 566 -3.36 -28.34 -12.35
CA LYS A 566 -3.15 -26.89 -12.57
C LYS A 566 -2.25 -26.67 -13.78
N TYR A 567 -2.73 -25.88 -14.73
CA TYR A 567 -2.02 -25.53 -15.96
C TYR A 567 -1.74 -24.03 -15.98
N ILE A 568 -0.46 -23.64 -16.08
CA ILE A 568 -0.04 -22.23 -16.15
C ILE A 568 0.38 -21.91 -17.58
N ILE A 569 -0.25 -20.88 -18.14
CA ILE A 569 0.00 -20.37 -19.48
C ILE A 569 0.61 -18.97 -19.38
N CYS A 570 1.89 -18.84 -19.72
CA CYS A 570 2.59 -17.56 -19.75
C CYS A 570 2.42 -16.89 -21.12
N LEU A 571 1.59 -15.85 -21.16
CA LEU A 571 1.24 -15.14 -22.40
C LEU A 571 2.16 -13.95 -22.69
N TYR A 572 2.66 -13.31 -21.63
CA TYR A 572 3.62 -12.22 -21.75
C TYR A 572 4.74 -12.35 -20.72
N LEU A 573 5.98 -12.15 -21.15
CA LEU A 573 7.14 -12.03 -20.28
C LEU A 573 8.18 -11.06 -20.85
N ARG A 574 8.54 -10.06 -20.04
CA ARG A 574 9.62 -9.11 -20.31
C ARG A 574 10.46 -8.92 -19.05
N LYS A 575 11.79 -8.85 -19.19
CA LYS A 575 12.72 -8.52 -18.11
C LYS A 575 13.57 -7.33 -18.53
N GLY A 576 13.44 -6.18 -17.85
CA GLY A 576 14.06 -4.93 -18.29
C GLY A 576 13.75 -4.64 -19.76
N ASN A 577 14.79 -4.54 -20.59
CA ASN A 577 14.66 -4.36 -22.04
C ASN A 577 14.45 -5.66 -22.83
N ASP A 578 14.71 -6.82 -22.23
CA ASP A 578 14.58 -8.11 -22.90
C ASP A 578 13.13 -8.59 -22.93
N ARG A 579 12.50 -8.51 -24.12
CA ARG A 579 11.20 -9.15 -24.36
C ARG A 579 11.42 -10.62 -24.71
N ILE A 580 10.86 -11.52 -23.89
CA ILE A 580 11.08 -12.97 -24.01
C ILE A 580 9.96 -13.66 -24.81
N THR A 581 8.73 -13.14 -24.71
CA THR A 581 7.54 -13.59 -25.47
C THR A 581 7.38 -12.83 -26.80
N LYS A 582 6.67 -13.42 -27.76
CA LYS A 582 6.48 -12.83 -29.10
C LYS A 582 5.41 -11.73 -29.14
N ASN A 583 4.29 -11.92 -28.45
CA ASN A 583 3.14 -11.02 -28.53
C ASN A 583 3.41 -9.67 -27.84
N SER A 584 2.79 -8.61 -28.38
CA SER A 584 2.84 -7.28 -27.78
C SER A 584 2.05 -7.27 -26.47
N TYR A 585 2.36 -6.29 -25.60
CA TYR A 585 1.67 -6.16 -24.30
C TYR A 585 0.17 -5.96 -24.49
N PHE A 586 -0.23 -5.03 -25.36
CA PHE A 586 -1.63 -4.71 -25.63
C PHE A 586 -2.42 -5.88 -26.21
N ALA A 587 -1.83 -6.61 -27.17
CA ALA A 587 -2.45 -7.80 -27.73
C ALA A 587 -2.72 -8.84 -26.64
N VAL A 588 -1.76 -9.08 -25.75
CA VAL A 588 -1.95 -10.03 -24.64
C VAL A 588 -3.02 -9.56 -23.65
N VAL A 589 -3.10 -8.25 -23.36
CA VAL A 589 -4.14 -7.71 -22.47
C VAL A 589 -5.53 -7.96 -23.05
N ASP A 590 -5.74 -7.64 -24.33
CA ASP A 590 -7.02 -7.88 -24.99
C ASP A 590 -7.34 -9.38 -25.10
N ASP A 591 -6.35 -10.21 -25.47
CA ASP A 591 -6.51 -11.67 -25.54
C ASP A 591 -6.93 -12.25 -24.19
N VAL A 592 -6.25 -11.87 -23.11
CA VAL A 592 -6.56 -12.33 -21.76
C VAL A 592 -7.97 -11.95 -21.35
N ILE A 593 -8.40 -10.71 -21.63
CA ILE A 593 -9.75 -10.26 -21.32
C ILE A 593 -10.78 -11.07 -22.13
N ASN A 594 -10.49 -11.37 -23.40
CA ASN A 594 -11.33 -12.23 -24.22
C ASN A 594 -11.43 -13.65 -23.65
N TRP A 595 -10.31 -14.20 -23.16
CA TRP A 595 -10.30 -15.50 -22.49
C TRP A 595 -11.09 -15.49 -21.18
N CYS A 596 -11.01 -14.41 -20.39
CA CYS A 596 -11.82 -14.22 -19.19
C CYS A 596 -13.32 -14.26 -19.52
N TRP A 597 -13.77 -13.51 -20.54
CA TRP A 597 -15.15 -13.54 -21.00
C TRP A 597 -15.60 -14.93 -21.45
N LEU A 598 -14.79 -15.59 -22.29
CA LEU A 598 -15.15 -16.90 -22.84
C LEU A 598 -15.26 -17.95 -21.75
N ILE A 599 -14.27 -18.02 -20.86
CA ILE A 599 -14.24 -19.02 -19.80
C ILE A 599 -15.35 -18.75 -18.79
N ALA A 600 -15.55 -17.49 -18.39
CA ALA A 600 -16.63 -17.12 -17.46
C ALA A 600 -18.02 -17.45 -18.02
N ALA A 601 -18.27 -17.14 -19.30
CA ALA A 601 -19.52 -17.47 -19.96
C ALA A 601 -19.81 -18.98 -19.95
N LYS A 602 -18.77 -19.81 -19.89
CA LYS A 602 -18.93 -21.26 -19.91
C LYS A 602 -18.99 -21.91 -18.53
N ILE A 603 -18.17 -21.45 -17.57
CA ILE A 603 -18.10 -22.04 -16.23
C ILE A 603 -19.01 -21.34 -15.21
N ASN A 604 -19.44 -20.11 -15.49
CA ASN A 604 -20.28 -19.30 -14.59
C ASN A 604 -21.25 -18.39 -15.38
N SER A 605 -22.08 -19.00 -16.22
CA SER A 605 -23.01 -18.28 -17.11
C SER A 605 -24.04 -17.45 -16.35
N GLN A 606 -24.44 -17.86 -15.15
CA GLN A 606 -25.45 -17.17 -14.33
C GLN A 606 -24.95 -15.84 -13.75
N HIS A 607 -23.64 -15.71 -13.55
CA HIS A 607 -23.00 -14.49 -13.01
C HIS A 607 -22.10 -13.78 -14.02
N THR A 608 -22.19 -14.17 -15.30
CA THR A 608 -21.48 -13.50 -16.39
C THR A 608 -22.48 -12.67 -17.18
N SER A 609 -22.23 -11.37 -17.30
CA SER A 609 -23.13 -10.49 -18.06
C SER A 609 -23.01 -10.76 -19.56
N LYS A 610 -23.98 -10.28 -20.35
CA LYS A 610 -23.80 -10.27 -21.81
C LYS A 610 -22.81 -9.15 -22.13
N ARG A 611 -21.64 -9.51 -22.65
CA ARG A 611 -20.64 -8.55 -23.12
C ARG A 611 -21.27 -7.64 -24.16
N GLY A 612 -21.22 -6.32 -23.95
CA GLY A 612 -21.65 -5.35 -24.96
C GLY A 612 -20.87 -5.58 -26.26
N LEU A 613 -21.56 -5.67 -27.40
CA LEU A 613 -20.90 -5.76 -28.70
C LEU A 613 -20.07 -4.49 -28.89
N LYS A 614 -18.74 -4.63 -28.89
CA LYS A 614 -17.85 -3.59 -29.38
C LYS A 614 -18.27 -3.32 -30.83
N ALA A 615 -18.60 -2.08 -31.17
CA ALA A 615 -18.84 -1.71 -32.56
C ALA A 615 -17.66 -2.23 -33.40
N SER A 616 -17.96 -3.08 -34.38
CA SER A 616 -16.98 -3.53 -35.34
C SER A 616 -16.50 -2.30 -36.07
N ILE A 617 -15.30 -1.82 -35.74
CA ILE A 617 -14.56 -0.89 -36.58
C ILE A 617 -14.50 -1.58 -37.94
N SER A 618 -15.17 -1.02 -38.93
CA SER A 618 -15.25 -1.61 -40.26
C SER A 618 -13.85 -1.54 -40.91
N ALA A 619 -13.61 -2.37 -41.92
CA ALA A 619 -12.39 -2.24 -42.72
C ALA A 619 -12.24 -0.82 -43.33
N ALA A 620 -13.34 -0.07 -43.47
CA ALA A 620 -13.31 1.34 -43.89
C ALA A 620 -12.79 2.27 -42.78
N ASP A 621 -13.04 1.97 -41.51
CA ASP A 621 -12.52 2.74 -40.37
C ASP A 621 -11.04 2.44 -40.10
N ILE A 622 -10.57 1.23 -40.47
CA ILE A 622 -9.14 0.88 -40.48
C ILE A 622 -8.43 1.58 -41.66
N ALA A 623 -9.05 1.60 -42.85
CA ALA A 623 -8.52 2.33 -44.01
C ALA A 623 -8.45 3.85 -43.78
N LEU A 624 -9.40 4.42 -43.02
CA LEU A 624 -9.36 5.83 -42.63
C LEU A 624 -8.26 6.14 -41.60
N ALA A 625 -7.85 5.14 -40.80
CA ALA A 625 -6.77 5.25 -39.83
C ALA A 625 -5.38 5.01 -40.46
N GLU A 626 -5.28 4.11 -41.45
CA GLU A 626 -4.04 3.84 -42.19
C GLU A 626 -3.64 4.98 -43.14
N HIS A 627 -4.60 5.76 -43.66
CA HIS A 627 -4.28 6.95 -44.47
C HIS A 627 -3.73 8.15 -43.69
N LYS A 628 -3.54 8.03 -42.37
CA LYS A 628 -2.81 9.03 -41.56
C LYS A 628 -1.44 8.58 -41.05
N SER A 629 -0.97 7.37 -41.42
CA SER A 629 0.31 6.85 -40.91
C SER A 629 1.46 6.80 -41.92
N HIS A 630 1.26 7.18 -43.18
CA HIS A 630 2.36 7.35 -44.14
C HIS A 630 2.23 8.69 -44.86
N ASP A 631 2.65 9.74 -44.16
CA ASP A 631 3.15 10.94 -44.80
C ASP A 631 4.67 10.90 -44.64
N ASP A 632 5.38 10.56 -45.73
CA ASP A 632 6.85 10.47 -45.77
C ASP A 632 7.54 11.85 -45.69
N THR A 633 6.79 12.91 -45.36
CA THR A 633 7.39 14.20 -45.05
C THR A 633 8.22 14.11 -43.76
N PRO A 634 9.51 14.50 -43.79
CA PRO A 634 10.33 14.56 -42.58
C PRO A 634 9.68 15.47 -41.52
N LEU A 635 9.77 15.07 -40.24
CA LEU A 635 9.11 15.75 -39.11
C LEU A 635 9.34 17.28 -39.04
N HIS A 636 10.48 17.78 -39.53
CA HIS A 636 10.79 19.21 -39.54
C HIS A 636 9.93 20.03 -40.51
N THR A 637 9.43 19.41 -41.57
CA THR A 637 8.60 20.04 -42.60
C THR A 637 7.15 20.15 -42.12
N GLN A 638 6.66 19.14 -41.40
CA GLN A 638 5.35 19.16 -40.75
C GLN A 638 5.26 20.23 -39.65
N ALA A 639 6.36 20.47 -38.93
CA ALA A 639 6.47 21.52 -37.92
C ALA A 639 6.51 22.96 -38.50
N ALA A 640 6.85 23.13 -39.78
CA ALA A 640 6.85 24.42 -40.44
C ALA A 640 5.44 24.86 -40.90
N ILE A 641 4.56 23.89 -41.18
CA ILE A 641 3.19 24.13 -41.67
C ILE A 641 2.25 24.66 -40.57
N ILE A 642 2.59 24.44 -39.29
CA ILE A 642 1.74 24.76 -38.14
C ILE A 642 2.08 26.13 -37.52
N ARG A 643 3.09 26.85 -38.05
CA ARG A 643 3.40 28.21 -37.58
C ARG A 643 2.38 29.22 -38.12
N PRO A 644 1.77 30.08 -37.29
CA PRO A 644 1.03 31.23 -37.79
C PRO A 644 2.00 32.13 -38.56
N ALA A 645 1.75 32.35 -39.84
CA ALA A 645 2.54 33.27 -40.64
C ALA A 645 2.17 34.71 -40.27
N THR A 646 3.06 35.40 -39.57
CA THR A 646 3.05 36.86 -39.51
C THR A 646 3.93 37.39 -40.64
N HIS A 647 3.31 38.18 -41.53
CA HIS A 647 3.88 39.11 -42.54
C HIS A 647 3.69 38.74 -44.03
N PRO A 648 3.53 39.78 -44.90
CA PRO A 648 2.45 39.87 -45.88
C PRO A 648 2.78 39.33 -47.27
N GLN A 649 1.71 39.07 -48.05
CA GLN A 649 1.72 38.63 -49.45
C GLN A 649 2.67 39.43 -50.36
N PRO A 650 3.21 38.76 -51.39
CA PRO A 650 2.96 39.23 -52.75
C PRO A 650 2.55 38.13 -53.76
N THR A 651 1.55 38.50 -54.57
CA THR A 651 1.16 38.13 -55.95
C THR A 651 1.86 37.02 -56.75
N LEU A 652 1.01 36.06 -57.18
CA LEU A 652 0.86 35.33 -58.46
C LEU A 652 1.93 35.44 -59.58
N ALA A 653 2.42 34.29 -60.09
CA ALA A 653 2.41 33.90 -61.53
C ALA A 653 3.04 32.49 -61.81
N VAL A 654 2.19 31.55 -62.24
CA VAL A 654 2.20 30.65 -63.43
C VAL A 654 3.52 30.03 -64.01
N ASN A 655 3.43 28.70 -64.21
CA ASN A 655 3.97 27.77 -65.24
C ASN A 655 5.28 26.95 -65.12
N GLU A 656 5.05 25.62 -65.14
CA GLU A 656 5.56 24.55 -66.05
C GLU A 656 7.00 23.96 -65.99
N GLN A 657 6.99 22.60 -65.90
CA GLN A 657 7.84 21.56 -66.53
C GLN A 657 9.24 21.16 -65.96
N VAL A 658 9.31 20.02 -65.24
CA VAL A 658 9.89 18.67 -65.57
C VAL A 658 11.16 18.61 -66.50
N PRO A 659 12.14 17.66 -66.39
CA PRO A 659 12.74 16.90 -65.27
C PRO A 659 14.31 16.67 -65.35
N THR A 660 14.86 15.96 -64.34
CA THR A 660 16.07 15.09 -64.34
C THR A 660 17.47 15.69 -64.56
N ALA A 661 18.36 15.58 -63.56
CA ALA A 661 19.53 14.68 -63.55
C ALA A 661 20.48 14.96 -62.36
N GLU A 662 21.31 13.96 -62.09
CA GLU A 662 22.15 13.63 -60.94
C GLU A 662 23.24 14.65 -60.50
N ILE A 663 23.43 14.80 -59.16
CA ILE A 663 24.63 14.49 -58.31
C ILE A 663 26.04 14.87 -58.89
N PRO A 664 27.12 15.24 -58.13
CA PRO A 664 27.32 15.67 -56.72
C PRO A 664 28.35 16.85 -56.49
N ILE A 665 28.66 17.05 -55.20
CA ILE A 665 29.95 17.41 -54.51
C ILE A 665 30.27 18.88 -54.16
N ALA A 666 30.49 19.06 -52.83
CA ALA A 666 31.58 19.79 -52.14
C ALA A 666 31.73 21.30 -52.39
N GLN A 667 32.18 22.16 -51.48
CA GLN A 667 32.72 22.11 -50.10
C GLN A 667 32.95 23.59 -49.71
N GLY A 668 33.06 23.87 -48.40
CA GLY A 668 33.73 25.07 -47.88
C GLY A 668 32.77 25.98 -47.10
N ASN A 669 32.73 25.98 -45.76
CA ASN A 669 33.71 26.57 -44.83
C ASN A 669 34.18 27.96 -45.29
N SER A 670 34.21 29.03 -44.50
CA SER A 670 33.91 29.35 -43.11
C SER A 670 33.89 30.88 -43.06
N ASP A 671 33.27 31.48 -42.04
CA ASP A 671 33.96 32.42 -41.13
C ASP A 671 33.05 33.46 -40.46
N VAL A 672 33.47 33.71 -39.23
CA VAL A 672 32.90 34.47 -38.13
C VAL A 672 33.19 35.97 -38.29
N ILE A 673 32.23 36.83 -37.95
CA ILE A 673 32.51 38.21 -37.48
C ILE A 673 31.61 38.55 -36.28
N ILE A 674 32.24 39.08 -35.22
CA ILE A 674 31.65 39.63 -33.98
C ILE A 674 31.72 41.17 -34.01
N LEU A 675 30.72 41.84 -33.39
CA LEU A 675 30.69 43.15 -32.69
C LEU A 675 29.32 43.83 -32.97
N SER A 676 28.59 44.56 -32.13
CA SER A 676 28.67 44.98 -30.71
C SER A 676 27.35 45.71 -30.31
N ASN A 677 26.99 45.62 -29.01
CA ASN A 677 25.93 46.22 -28.18
C ASN A 677 25.22 47.56 -28.55
N TYR A 678 23.89 47.63 -28.36
CA TYR A 678 23.15 48.47 -27.36
C TYR A 678 21.62 48.28 -27.47
N HIS A 679 20.86 48.02 -26.36
CA HIS A 679 19.50 48.56 -26.08
C HIS A 679 18.80 47.99 -24.81
N ASP A 680 18.24 48.92 -24.02
CA ASP A 680 17.12 48.89 -23.03
C ASP A 680 16.96 47.78 -21.97
N SER A 681 17.38 48.10 -20.74
CA SER A 681 17.31 47.23 -19.55
C SER A 681 15.92 46.99 -18.94
N THR A 682 14.89 47.80 -19.24
CA THR A 682 13.51 47.56 -18.75
C THR A 682 12.72 46.63 -19.69
N ALA A 683 12.93 46.75 -21.00
CA ALA A 683 12.41 45.81 -21.99
C ALA A 683 13.07 44.43 -21.84
N ILE A 684 14.37 44.38 -21.47
CA ILE A 684 15.08 43.13 -21.21
C ILE A 684 14.50 42.37 -19.99
N THR A 685 14.06 43.04 -18.92
CA THR A 685 13.43 42.36 -17.77
C THR A 685 12.06 41.75 -18.10
N ALA A 686 11.20 42.46 -18.83
CA ALA A 686 9.90 41.94 -19.24
C ALA A 686 10.05 40.80 -20.27
N ALA A 687 10.92 40.97 -21.25
CA ALA A 687 11.23 39.93 -22.24
C ALA A 687 11.87 38.69 -21.60
N LYS A 688 12.67 38.85 -20.54
CA LYS A 688 13.30 37.72 -19.82
C LYS A 688 12.28 36.93 -18.99
N VAL A 689 11.29 37.60 -18.38
CA VAL A 689 10.18 36.94 -17.67
C VAL A 689 9.27 36.20 -18.66
N GLU A 690 8.96 36.79 -19.81
CA GLU A 690 8.19 36.10 -20.87
C GLU A 690 8.97 34.92 -21.47
N THR A 691 10.29 35.04 -21.65
CA THR A 691 11.13 33.95 -22.18
C THR A 691 11.25 32.79 -21.18
N GLU A 692 11.37 33.08 -19.88
CA GLU A 692 11.37 32.04 -18.84
C GLU A 692 10.01 31.36 -18.70
N LEU A 693 8.92 32.12 -18.85
CA LEU A 693 7.55 31.59 -18.86
C LEU A 693 7.33 30.64 -20.04
N VAL A 694 7.71 31.06 -21.24
CA VAL A 694 7.60 30.24 -22.45
C VAL A 694 8.45 28.98 -22.30
N ASN A 695 9.69 29.10 -21.81
CA ASN A 695 10.54 27.94 -21.54
C ASN A 695 9.96 27.00 -20.48
N ALA A 696 9.33 27.53 -19.42
CA ALA A 696 8.74 26.74 -18.36
C ALA A 696 7.46 26.04 -18.83
N LEU A 697 6.62 26.70 -19.62
CA LEU A 697 5.44 26.11 -20.27
C LEU A 697 5.84 25.06 -21.30
N GLU A 698 6.86 25.32 -22.10
CA GLU A 698 7.38 24.37 -23.11
C GLU A 698 7.98 23.14 -22.44
N LYS A 699 8.69 23.31 -21.31
CA LYS A 699 9.17 22.20 -20.47
C LYS A 699 8.01 21.41 -19.88
N LEU A 700 6.95 22.08 -19.44
CA LEU A 700 5.77 21.45 -18.85
C LEU A 700 4.96 20.67 -19.91
N VAL A 701 4.87 21.18 -21.14
CA VAL A 701 4.32 20.48 -22.31
C VAL A 701 5.20 19.28 -22.70
N LYS A 702 6.52 19.45 -22.71
CA LYS A 702 7.46 18.36 -23.00
C LYS A 702 7.38 17.24 -21.96
N LEU A 703 7.21 17.59 -20.68
CA LEU A 703 7.00 16.61 -19.60
C LEU A 703 5.67 15.88 -19.75
N GLN A 704 4.60 16.55 -20.19
CA GLN A 704 3.32 15.89 -20.50
C GLN A 704 3.42 14.98 -21.73
N GLN A 705 4.06 15.43 -22.81
CA GLN A 705 4.29 14.64 -24.02
C GLN A 705 5.18 13.41 -23.76
N GLN A 706 6.12 13.53 -22.82
CA GLN A 706 6.96 12.42 -22.35
C GLN A 706 6.27 11.53 -21.32
N GLY A 707 5.03 11.83 -20.94
CA GLY A 707 4.23 11.05 -19.99
C GLY A 707 4.65 11.17 -18.53
N PHE A 708 5.49 12.16 -18.18
CA PHE A 708 5.89 12.46 -16.80
C PHE A 708 4.82 13.24 -16.02
N LEU A 709 3.83 13.81 -16.71
CA LEU A 709 2.67 14.48 -16.14
C LEU A 709 1.39 13.93 -16.78
N SER A 710 0.44 13.49 -15.97
CA SER A 710 -0.93 13.21 -16.42
C SER A 710 -1.64 14.50 -16.88
N ALA A 711 -2.76 14.37 -17.60
CA ALA A 711 -3.51 15.54 -18.07
C ALA A 711 -3.97 16.46 -16.93
N ASP A 712 -4.33 15.87 -15.78
CA ASP A 712 -4.74 16.62 -14.59
C ASP A 712 -3.54 17.27 -13.88
N GLU A 713 -2.38 16.58 -13.81
CA GLU A 713 -1.15 17.15 -13.25
C GLU A 713 -0.59 18.28 -14.12
N PHE A 714 -0.68 18.14 -15.44
CA PHE A 714 -0.34 19.20 -16.38
C PHE A 714 -1.25 20.41 -16.17
N SER A 715 -2.56 20.20 -16.05
CA SER A 715 -3.52 21.28 -15.84
C SER A 715 -3.27 22.01 -14.53
N GLN A 716 -2.99 21.28 -13.43
CA GLN A 716 -2.66 21.86 -12.13
C GLN A 716 -1.30 22.57 -12.11
N ALA A 717 -0.28 22.00 -12.75
CA ALA A 717 1.05 22.60 -12.84
C ALA A 717 1.02 23.87 -13.70
N LYS A 718 0.28 23.86 -14.81
CA LYS A 718 0.00 25.06 -15.62
C LYS A 718 -0.73 26.12 -14.81
N ALA A 719 -1.75 25.75 -14.04
CA ALA A 719 -2.49 26.70 -13.19
C ALA A 719 -1.59 27.33 -12.13
N LYS A 720 -0.75 26.54 -11.45
CA LYS A 720 0.22 27.05 -10.46
C LYS A 720 1.27 27.97 -11.08
N LEU A 721 1.74 27.66 -12.28
CA LEU A 721 2.74 28.46 -13.00
C LEU A 721 2.17 29.83 -13.40
N LEU A 722 0.89 29.87 -13.77
CA LEU A 722 0.13 31.11 -14.00
C LEU A 722 -0.18 31.86 -12.68
N ASP A 723 -0.49 31.15 -11.60
CA ASP A 723 -0.83 31.75 -10.30
C ASP A 723 0.39 32.33 -9.55
N CYS A 724 1.60 31.79 -9.81
CA CYS A 724 2.86 32.37 -9.34
C CYS A 724 3.14 33.75 -9.97
N LEU A 725 2.67 34.00 -11.20
CA LEU A 725 2.88 35.29 -11.88
C LEU A 725 1.99 36.40 -11.31
N ASN A 726 0.72 36.09 -10.99
CA ASN A 726 -0.22 37.05 -10.38
C ASN A 726 0.18 37.53 -8.97
N LYS A 727 1.23 36.96 -8.38
CA LYS A 727 1.78 37.36 -7.07
C LYS A 727 3.09 38.16 -7.17
N THR A 728 3.60 38.38 -8.38
CA THR A 728 4.87 39.06 -8.64
C THR A 728 4.71 40.40 -9.37
N GLU A 729 3.46 40.78 -9.70
CA GLU A 729 3.02 42.18 -9.88
C GLU A 729 2.52 42.73 -8.53
#